data_AF-A0A0F9EEX3-F1
#
_entry.id   AF-A0A0F9EEX3-F1
#
_cell.length_a   1.000
_cell.length_b   1.000
_cell.length_c   1.000
_cell.angle_alpha   90.00
_cell.angle_beta   90.00
_cell.angle_gamma   90.00
#
_symmetry.space_group_name_H-M   'P 1'
#
loop_
_entity.id
_entity.type
_entity.pdbx_description
1 polymer ?
#
loop_
_entity_poly.entity_id
_entity_poly.type
_entity_poly.pdbx_seq_one_letter_code
_entity_poly.pdbx_strand_id
1 'polypeptide(L)'
;RGKPGWTSVFAEHFPLLEREAKRITDFTGSSVNETMHSFIRRALLMVHITTTVEKLSELTEDVWAAWVSIIKEADTQYKTGLRLKPQDIRALRVLAAYMDAHYPTAVGYLQRLNVRRKSNVSDKTGKDKAYVENPPKAFKAWADIFDEYKLVRKLKNSKLPNSAFRLLGSWLEQYPEGAYKEPHLFLSKERSSPSLITHAKNVKGEALSSSARWEVRFLNDMVDYYIEQNMAVLDDDERTILGYSILSRHEKQNIFSQKSSSAISRTETSSNPLPLRWVREVQRILRENDWEWPKSQESQWITLLHDGRPKRLWNPVCAYLIYSMTELPWRKIQFKSLDSGEGDRQRYDLANECWVPNTGLASGYWDRDQLIRNKARGVLNRQGGDFCFYVNTNKTSDRKHDHGEMSGYHVPWKYMPMIELFSELRDWQETYNPLKLPTSYADVSAAFYGPDVPSKNVEDNIPARFYLFRDVQGKENRLGPPSDNRLYALWRLLMDELEKRLRTKGDDATIILTRNKSGGPMVSHFHLHGLRVSGLTAFAEAGVPIEVLSKLVAGHASILMTIYYLKYSAAHVTDILSDARLKVEAIAAKDFGRYLRSQTIENAMVVAVANEKYTLEGISDGQISIDQFFDTGLGVCPYNGTRCADGVALTGGRTSPVPGDAKNCLLCRHFVTGEPWLLPLILKQQKFS
;
A
#
# COMPACT_ATOMS: atom_id res chain seq x y z
N ARG A 1 40.50 -35.15 37.42
CA ARG A 1 40.64 -33.79 38.00
C ARG A 1 42.13 -33.55 38.15
N GLY A 2 42.73 -32.63 37.38
CA GLY A 2 44.19 -32.39 37.44
C GLY A 2 44.91 -32.04 36.13
N LYS A 3 44.21 -31.78 35.01
CA LYS A 3 44.83 -31.07 33.88
C LYS A 3 44.39 -29.60 33.96
N PRO A 4 45.31 -28.62 33.87
CA PRO A 4 44.91 -27.23 33.72
C PRO A 4 43.98 -27.12 32.51
N GLY A 5 42.80 -26.51 32.71
CA GLY A 5 41.90 -26.23 31.60
C GLY A 5 42.62 -25.39 30.55
N TRP A 6 42.24 -25.51 29.28
CA TRP A 6 42.86 -24.78 28.16
C TRP A 6 43.02 -23.26 28.43
N THR A 7 42.12 -22.68 29.23
CA THR A 7 42.19 -21.29 29.73
C THR A 7 43.38 -21.01 30.65
N SER A 8 43.74 -21.94 31.55
CA SER A 8 44.88 -21.78 32.45
C SER A 8 46.21 -21.95 31.70
N VAL A 9 46.28 -22.86 30.73
CA VAL A 9 47.47 -23.02 29.86
C VAL A 9 47.67 -21.79 28.97
N PHE A 10 46.58 -21.24 28.42
CA PHE A 10 46.61 -20.03 27.61
C PHE A 10 47.10 -18.81 28.41
N ALA A 11 46.61 -18.64 29.64
CA ALA A 11 47.03 -17.54 30.52
C ALA A 11 48.52 -17.62 30.91
N GLU A 12 49.05 -18.83 31.07
CA GLU A 12 50.45 -19.07 31.43
C GLU A 12 51.42 -18.80 30.26
N HIS A 13 51.05 -19.21 29.04
CA HIS A 13 51.92 -19.13 27.87
C HIS A 13 51.72 -17.84 27.04
N PHE A 14 50.56 -17.19 27.15
CA PHE A 14 50.22 -15.96 26.41
C PHE A 14 49.66 -14.87 27.34
N PRO A 15 50.45 -14.38 28.31
CA PRO A 15 49.96 -13.45 29.34
C PRO A 15 49.49 -12.09 28.78
N LEU A 16 50.05 -11.66 27.64
CA LEU A 16 49.62 -10.44 26.95
C LEU A 16 48.26 -10.62 26.26
N LEU A 17 48.08 -11.72 25.52
CA LEU A 17 46.80 -12.04 24.87
C LEU A 17 45.69 -12.32 25.89
N GLU A 18 46.02 -12.86 27.07
CA GLU A 18 45.05 -13.05 28.14
C GLU A 18 44.51 -11.70 28.68
N ARG A 19 45.37 -10.69 28.79
CA ARG A 19 44.95 -9.33 29.17
C ARG A 19 44.03 -8.71 28.11
N GLU A 20 44.32 -8.94 26.83
CA GLU A 20 43.48 -8.46 25.72
C GLU A 20 42.15 -9.23 25.65
N ALA A 21 42.15 -10.55 25.84
CA ALA A 21 40.95 -11.36 25.91
C ALA A 21 40.00 -10.89 27.02
N LYS A 22 40.56 -10.50 28.17
CA LYS A 22 39.78 -9.92 29.27
C LYS A 22 39.16 -8.58 28.87
N ARG A 23 39.91 -7.67 28.26
CA ARG A 23 39.39 -6.38 27.75
C ARG A 23 38.25 -6.55 26.74
N ILE A 24 38.39 -7.49 25.81
CA ILE A 24 37.34 -7.79 24.80
C ILE A 24 36.10 -8.39 25.47
N THR A 25 36.29 -9.24 26.48
CA THR A 25 35.19 -9.82 27.24
C THR A 25 34.44 -8.75 28.03
N ASP A 26 35.18 -7.87 28.73
CA ASP A 26 34.62 -6.75 29.49
C ASP A 26 33.86 -5.76 28.57
N PHE A 27 34.36 -5.51 27.36
CA PHE A 27 33.67 -4.70 26.32
C PHE A 27 32.30 -5.28 25.95
N THR A 28 32.14 -6.61 25.95
CA THR A 28 30.86 -7.24 25.64
C THR A 28 29.87 -7.29 26.82
N GLY A 29 30.31 -7.01 28.05
CA GLY A 29 29.46 -7.07 29.25
C GLY A 29 28.74 -8.41 29.43
N SER A 30 27.51 -8.39 29.94
CA SER A 30 26.68 -9.59 30.15
C SER A 30 26.11 -10.23 28.88
N SER A 31 26.47 -9.73 27.68
CA SER A 31 25.87 -10.18 26.41
C SER A 31 26.45 -11.49 25.86
N VAL A 32 27.41 -12.08 26.56
CA VAL A 32 28.20 -13.22 26.10
C VAL A 32 28.33 -14.28 27.22
N ASN A 33 27.96 -15.54 26.93
CA ASN A 33 28.04 -16.64 27.90
C ASN A 33 29.51 -17.02 28.21
N GLU A 34 29.77 -17.58 29.40
CA GLU A 34 31.11 -18.04 29.85
C GLU A 34 31.83 -18.95 28.84
N THR A 35 31.08 -19.77 28.11
CA THR A 35 31.63 -20.64 27.07
C THR A 35 32.29 -19.85 25.94
N MET A 36 31.80 -18.65 25.60
CA MET A 36 32.37 -17.80 24.55
C MET A 36 33.72 -17.21 24.93
N HIS A 37 34.02 -17.05 26.23
CA HIS A 37 35.31 -16.54 26.67
C HIS A 37 36.46 -17.46 26.21
N SER A 38 36.19 -18.76 26.06
CA SER A 38 37.15 -19.70 25.47
C SER A 38 37.31 -19.50 23.95
N PHE A 39 36.23 -19.20 23.24
CA PHE A 39 36.27 -18.94 21.80
C PHE A 39 36.93 -17.59 21.46
N ILE A 40 36.79 -16.56 22.30
CA ILE A 40 37.48 -15.26 22.13
C ILE A 40 38.99 -15.44 22.24
N ARG A 41 39.46 -16.15 23.27
CA ARG A 41 40.89 -16.50 23.40
C ARG A 41 41.39 -17.29 22.18
N ARG A 42 40.55 -18.19 21.64
CA ARG A 42 40.92 -19.00 20.47
C ARG A 42 41.01 -18.16 19.20
N ALA A 43 40.09 -17.20 19.04
CA ALA A 43 40.12 -16.23 17.95
C ALA A 43 41.38 -15.35 18.02
N LEU A 44 41.73 -14.84 19.19
CA LEU A 44 42.96 -14.07 19.41
C LEU A 44 44.22 -14.90 19.10
N LEU A 45 44.29 -16.14 19.60
CA LEU A 45 45.40 -17.04 19.30
C LEU A 45 45.53 -17.32 17.81
N MET A 46 44.40 -17.55 17.13
CA MET A 46 44.36 -17.78 15.70
C MET A 46 44.92 -16.58 14.94
N VAL A 47 44.49 -15.37 15.28
CA VAL A 47 44.97 -14.13 14.65
C VAL A 47 46.46 -13.92 14.97
N HIS A 48 46.88 -14.08 16.22
CA HIS A 48 48.27 -13.92 16.65
C HIS A 48 49.23 -14.87 15.91
N ILE A 49 48.92 -16.17 15.86
CA ILE A 49 49.78 -17.17 15.19
C ILE A 49 49.91 -16.90 13.69
N THR A 50 48.86 -16.40 13.06
CA THR A 50 48.81 -16.25 11.59
C THR A 50 49.26 -14.89 11.09
N THR A 51 49.18 -13.84 11.92
CA THR A 51 49.63 -12.49 11.57
C THR A 51 50.94 -12.12 12.24
N THR A 52 51.43 -12.91 13.20
CA THR A 52 52.64 -12.65 14.01
C THR A 52 52.61 -11.36 14.84
N VAL A 53 51.44 -10.75 14.97
CA VAL A 53 51.25 -9.47 15.67
C VAL A 53 51.14 -9.70 17.18
N GLU A 54 51.94 -8.99 17.99
CA GLU A 54 51.97 -9.15 19.45
C GLU A 54 50.91 -8.32 20.19
N LYS A 55 50.46 -7.20 19.59
CA LYS A 55 49.44 -6.31 20.19
C LYS A 55 48.32 -5.99 19.21
N LEU A 56 47.08 -5.91 19.69
CA LEU A 56 45.94 -5.56 18.84
C LEU A 56 46.07 -4.18 18.16
N SER A 57 46.85 -3.25 18.71
CA SER A 57 47.10 -1.94 18.08
C SER A 57 47.93 -2.00 16.79
N GLU A 58 48.68 -3.08 16.59
CA GLU A 58 49.53 -3.28 15.40
C GLU A 58 48.76 -3.95 14.24
N LEU A 59 47.50 -4.31 14.50
CA LEU A 59 46.61 -4.95 13.54
C LEU A 59 45.97 -3.90 12.62
N THR A 60 46.74 -3.44 11.64
CA THR A 60 46.28 -2.46 10.65
C THR A 60 45.19 -3.03 9.74
N GLU A 61 44.46 -2.15 9.06
CA GLU A 61 43.38 -2.53 8.15
C GLU A 61 43.86 -3.48 7.03
N ASP A 62 45.09 -3.30 6.54
CA ASP A 62 45.69 -4.12 5.48
C ASP A 62 46.07 -5.51 5.95
N VAL A 63 46.67 -5.60 7.15
CA VAL A 63 47.01 -6.89 7.79
C VAL A 63 45.73 -7.69 8.07
N TRP A 64 44.67 -7.02 8.53
CA TRP A 64 43.36 -7.65 8.71
C TRP A 64 42.74 -8.08 7.38
N ALA A 65 42.88 -7.31 6.30
CA ALA A 65 42.44 -7.69 4.95
C ALA A 65 43.07 -9.01 4.51
N ALA A 66 44.40 -9.04 4.56
CA ALA A 66 45.21 -10.17 4.14
C ALA A 66 44.85 -11.40 4.95
N TRP A 67 44.73 -11.25 6.28
CA TRP A 67 44.31 -12.32 7.15
C TRP A 67 42.90 -12.84 6.83
N VAL A 68 41.92 -11.96 6.63
CA VAL A 68 40.54 -12.36 6.31
C VAL A 68 40.47 -13.13 4.98
N SER A 69 41.32 -12.82 4.01
CA SER A 69 41.42 -13.56 2.73
C SER A 69 41.92 -15.01 2.88
N ILE A 70 42.60 -15.33 3.99
CA ILE A 70 43.01 -16.70 4.31
C ILE A 70 41.77 -17.51 4.68
N ILE A 71 40.84 -16.90 5.44
CA ILE A 71 39.64 -17.57 5.97
C ILE A 71 38.38 -17.41 5.12
N LYS A 72 38.37 -16.48 4.16
CA LYS A 72 37.26 -16.23 3.23
C LYS A 72 37.70 -16.36 1.78
N GLU A 73 36.81 -16.88 0.94
CA GLU A 73 36.96 -16.88 -0.51
C GLU A 73 36.74 -15.46 -1.07
N ALA A 74 37.24 -15.22 -2.30
CA ALA A 74 37.01 -13.97 -3.03
C ALA A 74 35.50 -13.65 -3.21
N ASP A 75 34.64 -14.65 -3.16
CA ASP A 75 33.17 -14.52 -3.30
C ASP A 75 32.43 -14.22 -1.98
N THR A 76 33.15 -13.77 -0.95
CA THR A 76 32.68 -13.34 0.38
C THR A 76 32.14 -14.44 1.32
N GLN A 77 32.32 -15.73 1.00
CA GLN A 77 32.01 -16.87 1.88
C GLN A 77 33.20 -17.29 2.74
N TYR A 78 32.97 -17.97 3.87
CA TYR A 78 34.04 -18.65 4.62
C TYR A 78 34.49 -19.92 3.90
N LYS A 79 35.79 -20.19 3.85
CA LYS A 79 36.33 -21.37 3.17
C LYS A 79 35.86 -22.65 3.88
N THR A 80 35.20 -23.54 3.13
CA THR A 80 34.64 -24.80 3.66
C THR A 80 35.71 -25.75 4.19
N GLY A 81 36.93 -25.70 3.65
CA GLY A 81 38.07 -26.50 4.09
C GLY A 81 38.54 -26.24 5.52
N LEU A 82 38.25 -25.06 6.08
CA LEU A 82 38.73 -24.66 7.42
C LEU A 82 37.84 -25.12 8.57
N ARG A 83 36.65 -25.68 8.28
CA ARG A 83 35.68 -26.20 9.28
C ARG A 83 35.43 -25.26 10.47
N LEU A 84 35.37 -23.95 10.24
CA LEU A 84 35.09 -22.95 11.28
C LEU A 84 33.68 -23.16 11.85
N LYS A 85 33.57 -23.33 13.17
CA LYS A 85 32.26 -23.51 13.82
C LYS A 85 31.54 -22.15 13.94
N PRO A 86 30.20 -22.12 14.04
CA PRO A 86 29.46 -20.87 14.24
C PRO A 86 29.92 -20.04 15.44
N GLN A 87 30.40 -20.70 16.50
CA GLN A 87 30.95 -20.05 17.69
C GLN A 87 32.28 -19.34 17.41
N ASP A 88 33.13 -19.86 16.52
CA ASP A 88 34.38 -19.21 16.11
C ASP A 88 34.13 -17.94 15.32
N ILE A 89 33.18 -18.01 14.39
CA ILE A 89 32.75 -16.86 13.60
C ILE A 89 32.18 -15.77 14.51
N ARG A 90 31.41 -16.16 15.53
CA ARG A 90 30.86 -15.23 16.52
C ARG A 90 31.96 -14.57 17.35
N ALA A 91 32.94 -15.32 17.82
CA ALA A 91 34.08 -14.79 18.56
C ALA A 91 34.94 -13.82 17.72
N LEU A 92 35.18 -14.14 16.45
CA LEU A 92 35.87 -13.26 15.51
C LEU A 92 35.12 -11.95 15.25
N ARG A 93 33.79 -12.01 15.16
CA ARG A 93 32.96 -10.79 15.05
C ARG A 93 33.00 -9.93 16.30
N VAL A 94 33.05 -10.55 17.48
CA VAL A 94 33.22 -9.83 18.76
C VAL A 94 34.57 -9.11 18.79
N LEU A 95 35.65 -9.81 18.42
CA LEU A 95 36.98 -9.22 18.28
C LEU A 95 36.97 -8.04 17.29
N ALA A 96 36.36 -8.22 16.12
CA ALA A 96 36.29 -7.17 15.11
C ALA A 96 35.47 -5.95 15.56
N ALA A 97 34.38 -6.16 16.30
CA ALA A 97 33.59 -5.07 16.87
C ALA A 97 34.36 -4.29 17.96
N TYR A 98 35.18 -4.98 18.75
CA TYR A 98 36.10 -4.32 19.68
C TYR A 98 37.16 -3.51 18.93
N MET A 99 37.72 -4.06 17.86
CA MET A 99 38.68 -3.35 17.00
C MET A 99 38.07 -2.10 16.36
N ASP A 100 36.86 -2.17 15.83
CA ASP A 100 36.14 -1.01 15.27
C ASP A 100 35.89 0.10 16.29
N ALA A 101 35.65 -0.26 17.56
CA ALA A 101 35.38 0.70 18.63
C ALA A 101 36.66 1.39 19.14
N HIS A 102 37.79 0.69 19.18
CA HIS A 102 39.03 1.17 19.79
C HIS A 102 40.10 1.61 18.78
N TYR A 103 40.02 1.14 17.53
CA TYR A 103 40.94 1.45 16.45
C TYR A 103 40.15 1.70 15.15
N PRO A 104 39.38 2.79 15.04
CA PRO A 104 38.49 3.01 13.90
C PRO A 104 39.26 3.15 12.58
N THR A 105 38.74 2.51 11.54
CA THR A 105 39.30 2.52 10.18
C THR A 105 38.24 2.93 9.15
N ALA A 106 38.63 3.19 7.90
CA ALA A 106 37.72 3.72 6.88
C ALA A 106 36.63 2.70 6.46
N VAL A 107 36.96 1.41 6.42
CA VAL A 107 36.02 0.33 6.03
C VAL A 107 35.52 -0.48 7.23
N GLY A 108 36.29 -0.53 8.32
CA GLY A 108 35.94 -1.30 9.52
C GLY A 108 36.27 -2.79 9.44
N TYR A 109 36.75 -3.33 10.55
CA TYR A 109 37.16 -4.72 10.75
C TYR A 109 35.96 -5.67 10.69
N LEU A 110 34.81 -5.28 11.25
CA LEU A 110 33.59 -6.11 11.29
C LEU A 110 32.95 -6.28 9.91
N GLN A 111 33.00 -5.23 9.08
CA GLN A 111 32.42 -5.26 7.74
C GLN A 111 33.04 -6.36 6.87
N ARG A 112 34.36 -6.59 7.01
CA ARG A 112 35.10 -7.60 6.24
C ARG A 112 34.77 -9.04 6.64
N LEU A 113 34.27 -9.27 7.85
CA LEU A 113 33.81 -10.59 8.32
C LEU A 113 32.36 -10.92 7.91
N ASN A 114 31.58 -9.96 7.41
CA ASN A 114 30.19 -10.23 7.01
C ASN A 114 30.13 -11.13 5.76
N VAL A 115 29.27 -12.15 5.82
CA VAL A 115 29.04 -13.09 4.71
C VAL A 115 27.77 -12.70 3.98
N ARG A 116 27.83 -12.62 2.65
CA ARG A 116 26.64 -12.39 1.82
C ARG A 116 25.80 -13.68 1.75
N ARG A 117 24.46 -13.58 1.81
CA ARG A 117 23.56 -14.75 1.72
C ARG A 117 23.68 -15.39 0.32
N LYS A 118 23.88 -16.71 0.21
CA LYS A 118 23.79 -17.41 -1.09
C LYS A 118 22.36 -17.31 -1.63
N SER A 119 22.21 -16.86 -2.88
CA SER A 119 20.95 -16.96 -3.63
C SER A 119 20.79 -18.36 -4.21
N ASN A 120 19.56 -18.86 -4.31
CA ASN A 120 19.24 -20.13 -5.00
C ASN A 120 19.33 -20.02 -6.55
N VAL A 121 19.89 -18.94 -7.08
CA VAL A 121 20.05 -18.66 -8.50
C VAL A 121 21.56 -18.62 -8.75
N SER A 122 22.02 -19.39 -9.75
CA SER A 122 23.41 -19.81 -10.13
C SER A 122 24.62 -19.09 -9.52
N ASP A 123 25.74 -19.83 -9.42
CA ASP A 123 27.01 -19.36 -8.82
C ASP A 123 27.63 -18.12 -9.49
N LYS A 124 27.24 -17.78 -10.74
CA LYS A 124 27.82 -16.68 -11.54
C LYS A 124 26.90 -15.47 -11.73
N THR A 125 25.57 -15.64 -11.87
CA THR A 125 24.67 -14.53 -12.30
C THR A 125 23.58 -14.16 -11.29
N GLY A 126 23.46 -14.88 -10.18
CA GLY A 126 22.40 -14.65 -9.19
C GLY A 126 22.66 -13.55 -8.14
N LYS A 127 23.87 -12.99 -8.06
CA LYS A 127 24.34 -12.32 -6.84
C LYS A 127 24.24 -10.79 -6.79
N ASP A 128 24.23 -10.04 -7.91
CA ASP A 128 24.46 -8.58 -7.81
C ASP A 128 23.59 -7.69 -8.72
N LYS A 129 23.20 -6.50 -8.20
CA LYS A 129 22.63 -5.39 -9.02
C LYS A 129 23.58 -5.04 -10.17
N ALA A 130 24.88 -5.20 -9.92
CA ALA A 130 25.95 -5.02 -10.90
C ALA A 130 25.83 -5.91 -12.15
N TYR A 131 25.08 -7.02 -12.14
CA TYR A 131 24.89 -7.81 -13.37
C TYR A 131 23.98 -7.11 -14.40
N VAL A 132 23.05 -6.27 -13.93
CA VAL A 132 22.21 -5.44 -14.81
C VAL A 132 22.95 -4.15 -15.19
N GLU A 133 23.73 -3.59 -14.26
CA GLU A 133 24.46 -2.32 -14.47
C GLU A 133 25.79 -2.52 -15.24
N ASN A 134 26.43 -3.67 -15.10
CA ASN A 134 27.69 -4.08 -15.72
C ASN A 134 27.63 -5.58 -16.14
N PRO A 135 26.87 -5.91 -17.18
CA PRO A 135 26.73 -7.28 -17.65
C PRO A 135 28.08 -7.84 -18.15
N PRO A 136 28.40 -9.13 -17.91
CA PRO A 136 29.56 -9.79 -18.51
C PRO A 136 29.53 -9.65 -20.04
N LYS A 137 30.69 -9.66 -20.71
CA LYS A 137 30.80 -9.46 -22.16
C LYS A 137 29.85 -10.34 -22.98
N ALA A 138 29.62 -11.59 -22.55
CA ALA A 138 28.72 -12.53 -23.22
C ALA A 138 27.22 -12.16 -23.14
N PHE A 139 26.84 -11.27 -22.20
CA PHE A 139 25.46 -10.84 -21.97
C PHE A 139 25.19 -9.40 -22.40
N LYS A 140 26.20 -8.67 -22.88
CA LYS A 140 26.09 -7.25 -23.22
C LYS A 140 24.98 -7.01 -24.24
N ALA A 141 24.94 -7.78 -25.33
CA ALA A 141 23.90 -7.65 -26.35
C ALA A 141 22.49 -7.92 -25.81
N TRP A 142 22.33 -8.86 -24.88
CA TRP A 142 21.04 -9.11 -24.21
C TRP A 142 20.64 -7.96 -23.27
N ALA A 143 21.61 -7.35 -22.59
CA ALA A 143 21.37 -6.20 -21.73
C ALA A 143 20.95 -4.97 -22.55
N ASP A 144 21.58 -4.74 -23.71
CA ASP A 144 21.22 -3.66 -24.62
C ASP A 144 19.76 -3.82 -25.11
N ILE A 145 19.35 -5.03 -25.50
CA ILE A 145 17.95 -5.36 -25.85
C ILE A 145 17.00 -5.10 -24.66
N PHE A 146 17.41 -5.50 -23.46
CA PHE A 146 16.62 -5.31 -22.25
C PHE A 146 16.45 -3.82 -21.90
N ASP A 147 17.49 -3.01 -22.07
CA ASP A 147 17.45 -1.56 -21.85
C ASP A 147 16.57 -0.86 -22.88
N GLU A 148 16.71 -1.19 -24.17
CA GLU A 148 15.83 -0.71 -25.23
C GLU A 148 14.37 -1.07 -24.94
N TYR A 149 14.11 -2.33 -24.59
CA TYR A 149 12.75 -2.78 -24.32
C TYR A 149 12.12 -2.12 -23.09
N LYS A 150 12.91 -1.82 -22.04
CA LYS A 150 12.45 -1.04 -20.89
C LYS A 150 12.04 0.39 -21.29
N LEU A 151 12.74 1.00 -22.25
CA LEU A 151 12.39 2.32 -22.78
C LEU A 151 11.05 2.28 -23.52
N VAL A 152 10.84 1.28 -24.39
CA VAL A 152 9.59 1.08 -25.13
C VAL A 152 8.41 0.82 -24.18
N ARG A 153 8.60 0.00 -23.14
CA ARG A 153 7.56 -0.33 -22.16
C ARG A 153 7.28 0.74 -21.11
N LYS A 154 8.08 1.81 -21.04
CA LYS A 154 7.92 2.95 -20.10
C LYS A 154 7.68 2.50 -18.64
N LEU A 155 8.54 1.62 -18.13
CA LEU A 155 8.33 0.98 -16.83
C LEU A 155 8.72 1.88 -15.65
N LYS A 156 7.76 2.18 -14.77
CA LYS A 156 7.99 2.92 -13.50
C LYS A 156 8.66 2.08 -12.41
N ASN A 157 8.62 0.74 -12.50
CA ASN A 157 9.23 -0.18 -11.52
C ASN A 157 10.18 -1.15 -12.22
N SER A 158 11.44 -1.15 -11.82
CA SER A 158 12.51 -1.97 -12.42
C SER A 158 12.75 -3.30 -11.69
N LYS A 159 12.10 -3.56 -10.54
CA LYS A 159 12.35 -4.75 -9.71
C LYS A 159 11.99 -6.07 -10.41
N LEU A 160 10.76 -6.16 -10.92
CA LEU A 160 10.29 -7.34 -11.65
C LEU A 160 11.01 -7.51 -13.00
N PRO A 161 11.19 -6.46 -13.83
CA PRO A 161 12.04 -6.54 -15.02
C PRO A 161 13.45 -7.03 -14.72
N ASN A 162 14.11 -6.49 -13.70
CA ASN A 162 15.48 -6.90 -13.35
C ASN A 162 15.51 -8.34 -12.80
N SER A 163 14.46 -8.77 -12.10
CA SER A 163 14.30 -10.18 -11.69
C SER A 163 14.11 -11.10 -12.90
N ALA A 164 13.33 -10.66 -13.89
CA ALA A 164 13.16 -11.37 -15.16
C ALA A 164 14.49 -11.47 -15.92
N PHE A 165 15.27 -10.38 -16.02
CA PHE A 165 16.58 -10.41 -16.67
C PHE A 165 17.58 -11.34 -15.98
N ARG A 166 17.57 -11.41 -14.64
CA ARG A 166 18.37 -12.41 -13.91
C ARG A 166 17.92 -13.84 -14.21
N LEU A 167 16.61 -14.07 -14.35
CA LEU A 167 16.08 -15.37 -14.75
C LEU A 167 16.57 -15.74 -16.17
N LEU A 168 16.54 -14.79 -17.11
CA LEU A 168 17.09 -14.96 -18.45
C LEU A 168 18.59 -15.30 -18.41
N GLY A 169 19.38 -14.55 -17.65
CA GLY A 169 20.82 -14.82 -17.48
C GLY A 169 21.09 -16.24 -17.00
N SER A 170 20.43 -16.63 -15.91
CA SER A 170 20.57 -17.98 -15.34
C SER A 170 20.07 -19.11 -16.27
N TRP A 171 19.14 -18.80 -17.19
CA TRP A 171 18.67 -19.74 -18.19
C TRP A 171 19.69 -19.90 -19.32
N LEU A 172 20.19 -18.79 -19.87
CA LEU A 172 21.17 -18.78 -20.95
C LEU A 172 22.49 -19.45 -20.54
N GLU A 173 22.87 -19.39 -19.26
CA GLU A 173 24.04 -20.11 -18.73
C GLU A 173 23.97 -21.64 -18.83
N GLN A 174 22.79 -22.23 -19.10
CA GLN A 174 22.68 -23.67 -19.39
C GLN A 174 23.17 -24.03 -20.80
N TYR A 175 23.40 -23.03 -21.66
CA TYR A 175 23.95 -23.21 -22.99
C TYR A 175 25.46 -22.91 -23.00
N PRO A 176 26.23 -23.49 -23.94
CA PRO A 176 27.64 -23.14 -24.11
C PRO A 176 27.82 -21.64 -24.33
N GLU A 177 28.86 -21.04 -23.74
CA GLU A 177 29.08 -19.58 -23.76
C GLU A 177 29.10 -18.98 -25.18
N GLY A 178 29.58 -19.73 -26.17
CA GLY A 178 29.58 -19.29 -27.57
C GLY A 178 28.19 -19.23 -28.22
N ALA A 179 27.20 -19.95 -27.69
CA ALA A 179 25.88 -20.09 -28.32
C ALA A 179 24.96 -18.89 -28.10
N TYR A 180 25.06 -18.21 -26.95
CA TYR A 180 24.15 -17.12 -26.57
C TYR A 180 24.78 -15.72 -26.65
N LYS A 181 26.05 -15.60 -27.04
CA LYS A 181 26.75 -14.30 -27.19
C LYS A 181 26.05 -13.37 -28.18
N GLU A 182 25.51 -13.95 -29.24
CA GLU A 182 24.83 -13.22 -30.31
C GLU A 182 23.33 -13.54 -30.28
N PRO A 183 22.48 -12.63 -29.77
CA PRO A 183 21.03 -12.87 -29.68
C PRO A 183 20.40 -13.24 -31.03
N HIS A 184 20.83 -12.59 -32.12
CA HIS A 184 20.34 -12.89 -33.47
C HIS A 184 20.58 -14.36 -33.87
N LEU A 185 21.81 -14.87 -33.70
CA LEU A 185 22.15 -16.26 -34.00
C LEU A 185 21.48 -17.25 -33.05
N PHE A 186 21.35 -16.87 -31.77
CA PHE A 186 20.66 -17.68 -30.78
C PHE A 186 19.16 -17.82 -31.10
N LEU A 187 18.54 -16.77 -31.62
CA LEU A 187 17.11 -16.73 -32.00
C LEU A 187 16.84 -17.28 -33.41
N SER A 188 17.85 -17.50 -34.25
CA SER A 188 17.66 -18.03 -35.61
C SER A 188 17.46 -19.55 -35.67
N LYS A 189 17.58 -20.26 -34.54
CA LYS A 189 17.41 -21.72 -34.45
C LYS A 189 16.38 -22.10 -33.40
N GLU A 190 15.60 -23.14 -33.68
CA GLU A 190 14.73 -23.76 -32.68
C GLU A 190 15.57 -24.47 -31.60
N ARG A 191 15.22 -24.25 -30.32
CA ARG A 191 15.98 -24.74 -29.16
C ARG A 191 15.39 -26.06 -28.68
N SER A 192 16.21 -27.11 -28.60
CA SER A 192 15.76 -28.46 -28.25
C SER A 192 15.77 -28.80 -26.75
N SER A 193 16.51 -28.06 -25.90
CA SER A 193 16.45 -28.08 -24.41
C SER A 193 17.55 -27.19 -23.80
N PRO A 194 17.45 -26.75 -22.53
CA PRO A 194 16.28 -26.80 -21.64
C PRO A 194 15.36 -25.59 -21.86
N SER A 195 14.04 -25.77 -21.76
CA SER A 195 13.09 -24.66 -21.95
C SER A 195 13.13 -23.64 -20.80
N LEU A 196 12.83 -22.38 -21.11
CA LEU A 196 12.78 -21.31 -20.11
C LEU A 196 11.79 -21.62 -18.98
N ILE A 197 10.69 -22.31 -19.29
CA ILE A 197 9.65 -22.67 -18.31
C ILE A 197 10.17 -23.73 -17.34
N THR A 198 10.82 -24.76 -17.85
CA THR A 198 11.42 -25.81 -17.03
C THR A 198 12.45 -25.21 -16.10
N HIS A 199 13.28 -24.29 -16.61
CA HIS A 199 14.23 -23.56 -15.78
C HIS A 199 13.54 -22.68 -14.73
N ALA A 200 12.51 -21.92 -15.13
CA ALA A 200 11.76 -21.08 -14.19
C ALA A 200 11.13 -21.89 -13.06
N LYS A 201 10.61 -23.09 -13.35
CA LYS A 201 10.08 -24.02 -12.34
C LYS A 201 11.18 -24.52 -11.41
N ASN A 202 12.36 -24.86 -11.93
CA ASN A 202 13.49 -25.31 -11.12
C ASN A 202 13.99 -24.22 -10.16
N VAL A 203 13.99 -22.96 -10.61
CA VAL A 203 14.51 -21.83 -9.81
C VAL A 203 13.48 -21.24 -8.85
N LYS A 204 12.20 -21.17 -9.26
CA LYS A 204 11.14 -20.44 -8.54
C LYS A 204 10.10 -21.36 -7.90
N GLY A 205 10.22 -22.67 -8.09
CA GLY A 205 9.28 -23.69 -7.63
C GLY A 205 8.35 -24.19 -8.74
N GLU A 206 7.92 -25.46 -8.61
CA GLU A 206 7.13 -26.17 -9.63
C GLU A 206 5.80 -25.45 -9.96
N ALA A 207 5.15 -24.86 -8.96
CA ALA A 207 4.01 -23.97 -9.11
C ALA A 207 4.47 -22.50 -9.24
N LEU A 208 4.53 -22.00 -10.48
CA LEU A 208 4.93 -20.61 -10.73
C LEU A 208 3.93 -19.60 -10.14
N SER A 209 4.42 -18.74 -9.25
CA SER A 209 3.71 -17.59 -8.71
C SER A 209 3.31 -16.59 -9.81
N SER A 210 2.35 -15.70 -9.54
CA SER A 210 1.92 -14.67 -10.49
C SER A 210 3.07 -13.76 -10.93
N SER A 211 4.02 -13.45 -10.04
CA SER A 211 5.23 -12.68 -10.37
C SER A 211 6.18 -13.47 -11.26
N ALA A 212 6.38 -14.77 -11.03
CA ALA A 212 7.25 -15.60 -11.88
C ALA A 212 6.65 -15.80 -13.29
N ARG A 213 5.33 -15.96 -13.40
CA ARG A 213 4.64 -15.97 -14.69
C ARG A 213 4.76 -14.64 -15.42
N TRP A 214 4.68 -13.53 -14.69
CA TRP A 214 4.91 -12.19 -15.24
C TRP A 214 6.34 -12.05 -15.76
N GLU A 215 7.35 -12.52 -15.01
CA GLU A 215 8.75 -12.52 -15.43
C GLU A 215 8.95 -13.29 -16.75
N VAL A 216 8.41 -14.51 -16.84
CA VAL A 216 8.48 -15.34 -18.06
C VAL A 216 7.77 -14.67 -19.24
N ARG A 217 6.57 -14.11 -19.03
CA ARG A 217 5.85 -13.35 -20.07
C ARG A 217 6.65 -12.14 -20.53
N PHE A 218 7.19 -11.37 -19.57
CA PHE A 218 7.97 -10.19 -19.86
C PHE A 218 9.19 -10.50 -20.72
N LEU A 219 9.92 -11.58 -20.42
CA LEU A 219 11.05 -12.05 -21.24
C LEU A 219 10.60 -12.47 -22.63
N ASN A 220 9.48 -13.20 -22.74
CA ASN A 220 8.96 -13.60 -24.03
C ASN A 220 8.59 -12.39 -24.89
N ASP A 221 7.87 -11.43 -24.33
CA ASP A 221 7.47 -10.24 -25.07
C ASP A 221 8.67 -9.36 -25.45
N MET A 222 9.75 -9.36 -24.65
CA MET A 222 11.02 -8.68 -24.97
C MET A 222 11.71 -9.34 -26.17
N VAL A 223 11.78 -10.67 -26.19
CA VAL A 223 12.36 -11.42 -27.31
C VAL A 223 11.51 -11.29 -28.57
N ASP A 224 10.19 -11.40 -28.44
CA ASP A 224 9.27 -11.25 -29.58
C ASP A 224 9.40 -9.84 -30.18
N TYR A 225 9.53 -8.79 -29.36
CA TYR A 225 9.85 -7.44 -29.83
C TYR A 225 11.17 -7.39 -30.60
N TYR A 226 12.25 -7.99 -30.08
CA TYR A 226 13.53 -8.00 -30.79
C TYR A 226 13.46 -8.73 -32.12
N ILE A 227 12.75 -9.87 -32.19
CA ILE A 227 12.51 -10.62 -33.43
C ILE A 227 11.72 -9.77 -34.43
N GLU A 228 10.69 -9.07 -33.97
CA GLU A 228 9.86 -8.22 -34.83
C GLU A 228 10.62 -7.04 -35.43
N GLN A 229 11.55 -6.45 -34.68
CA GLN A 229 12.33 -5.28 -35.12
C GLN A 229 13.55 -5.68 -35.96
N ASN A 230 14.22 -6.79 -35.63
CA ASN A 230 15.54 -7.11 -36.19
C ASN A 230 15.58 -8.39 -37.05
N MET A 231 14.52 -9.20 -37.05
CA MET A 231 14.47 -10.50 -37.74
C MET A 231 13.19 -10.68 -38.58
N ALA A 232 12.59 -9.58 -39.01
CA ALA A 232 11.48 -9.57 -39.96
C ALA A 232 11.97 -9.05 -41.31
N VAL A 233 11.70 -9.82 -42.37
CA VAL A 233 11.97 -9.42 -43.76
C VAL A 233 10.63 -9.07 -44.41
N LEU A 234 10.61 -7.95 -45.13
CA LEU A 234 9.48 -7.52 -45.94
C LEU A 234 9.82 -7.83 -47.40
N ASP A 235 9.02 -8.67 -48.04
CA ASP A 235 9.13 -8.98 -49.47
C ASP A 235 7.71 -8.87 -50.07
N ASP A 236 7.53 -8.02 -51.08
CA ASP A 236 6.27 -7.83 -51.83
C ASP A 236 4.97 -7.88 -50.97
N ASP A 237 4.89 -7.03 -49.93
CA ASP A 237 3.79 -6.93 -48.96
C ASP A 237 3.56 -8.15 -48.03
N GLU A 238 4.36 -9.22 -48.13
CA GLU A 238 4.37 -10.34 -47.19
C GLU A 238 5.48 -10.20 -46.15
N ARG A 239 5.09 -10.10 -44.87
CA ARG A 239 6.03 -10.02 -43.73
C ARG A 239 6.43 -11.42 -43.26
N THR A 240 7.68 -11.79 -43.50
CA THR A 240 8.23 -13.08 -43.04
C THR A 240 9.11 -12.89 -41.80
N ILE A 241 8.77 -13.61 -40.72
CA ILE A 241 9.54 -13.59 -39.46
C ILE A 241 10.52 -14.76 -39.47
N LEU A 242 11.82 -14.48 -39.42
CA LEU A 242 12.91 -15.47 -39.48
C LEU A 242 13.41 -15.90 -38.08
N GLY A 243 12.92 -15.26 -37.02
CA GLY A 243 13.30 -15.56 -35.63
C GLY A 243 12.35 -16.52 -34.91
N TYR A 244 12.92 -17.40 -34.09
CA TYR A 244 12.20 -18.29 -33.20
C TYR A 244 12.07 -17.68 -31.79
N SER A 245 10.83 -17.58 -31.32
CA SER A 245 10.50 -17.14 -29.96
C SER A 245 11.12 -18.07 -28.89
N ILE A 246 11.30 -17.55 -27.68
CA ILE A 246 11.80 -18.36 -26.54
C ILE A 246 10.75 -19.33 -25.97
N LEU A 247 9.47 -19.08 -26.23
CA LEU A 247 8.37 -19.97 -25.85
C LEU A 247 7.69 -20.53 -27.10
N SER A 248 7.39 -21.82 -27.10
CA SER A 248 6.54 -22.45 -28.12
C SER A 248 5.08 -21.95 -28.01
N ARG A 249 4.29 -22.08 -29.09
CA ARG A 249 2.85 -21.71 -29.07
C ARG A 249 2.09 -22.43 -27.95
N HIS A 250 2.41 -23.70 -27.70
CA HIS A 250 1.79 -24.51 -26.65
C HIS A 250 2.18 -24.01 -25.25
N GLU A 251 3.44 -23.65 -25.03
CA GLU A 251 3.92 -23.06 -23.78
C GLU A 251 3.32 -21.68 -23.52
N LYS A 252 3.21 -20.84 -24.56
CA LYS A 252 2.49 -19.57 -24.51
C LYS A 252 1.03 -19.81 -24.10
N GLN A 253 0.35 -20.79 -24.71
CA GLN A 253 -1.01 -21.12 -24.34
C GLN A 253 -1.11 -21.65 -22.90
N ASN A 254 -0.22 -22.51 -22.44
CA ASN A 254 -0.28 -23.04 -21.07
C ASN A 254 -0.01 -21.96 -20.00
N ILE A 255 0.93 -21.04 -20.23
CA ILE A 255 1.23 -19.96 -19.25
C ILE A 255 0.25 -18.79 -19.37
N PHE A 256 -0.25 -18.49 -20.58
CA PHE A 256 -1.08 -17.31 -20.84
C PHE A 256 -2.59 -17.60 -20.85
N SER A 257 -3.01 -18.84 -21.13
CA SER A 257 -4.41 -19.29 -21.12
C SER A 257 -4.87 -19.87 -19.77
N GLN A 258 -3.93 -20.31 -18.92
CA GLN A 258 -4.23 -20.50 -17.50
C GLN A 258 -4.54 -19.13 -16.88
N LYS A 259 -5.80 -18.70 -16.96
CA LYS A 259 -6.41 -17.93 -15.87
C LYS A 259 -5.99 -18.64 -14.60
N SER A 260 -5.32 -17.93 -13.70
CA SER A 260 -4.77 -18.47 -12.46
C SER A 260 -5.81 -19.31 -11.71
N SER A 261 -5.86 -20.61 -11.97
CA SER A 261 -6.78 -21.54 -11.31
C SER A 261 -6.14 -22.22 -10.10
N SER A 262 -4.88 -21.91 -9.79
CA SER A 262 -4.15 -22.47 -8.64
C SER A 262 -3.53 -21.43 -7.71
N ALA A 263 -3.74 -20.13 -7.96
CA ALA A 263 -3.65 -19.13 -6.91
C ALA A 263 -5.06 -18.62 -6.74
N ILE A 264 -5.69 -18.90 -5.59
CA ILE A 264 -6.87 -18.14 -5.15
C ILE A 264 -6.44 -16.69 -5.25
N SER A 265 -6.84 -16.00 -6.32
CA SER A 265 -6.71 -14.56 -6.43
C SER A 265 -7.41 -14.07 -5.19
N ARG A 266 -6.66 -13.51 -4.24
CA ARG A 266 -7.28 -12.98 -3.01
C ARG A 266 -8.42 -12.10 -3.48
N THR A 267 -9.62 -12.35 -2.97
CA THR A 267 -10.78 -11.49 -3.24
C THR A 267 -10.56 -10.10 -2.66
N GLU A 268 -9.62 -9.97 -1.69
CA GLU A 268 -9.36 -8.75 -0.93
C GLU A 268 -7.87 -8.49 -0.65
N THR A 269 -7.58 -7.22 -0.35
CA THR A 269 -6.25 -6.73 0.05
C THR A 269 -5.65 -7.45 1.26
N SER A 270 -4.33 -7.66 1.24
CA SER A 270 -3.56 -8.20 2.38
C SER A 270 -3.27 -7.20 3.48
N SER A 271 -3.53 -5.91 3.24
CA SER A 271 -3.38 -4.90 4.27
C SER A 271 -4.51 -5.00 5.29
N ASN A 272 -4.14 -5.02 6.56
CA ASN A 272 -5.10 -5.02 7.66
C ASN A 272 -5.65 -3.60 7.85
N PRO A 273 -6.98 -3.40 7.72
CA PRO A 273 -7.59 -2.11 7.98
C PRO A 273 -7.52 -1.82 9.49
N LEU A 274 -7.18 -0.57 9.84
CA LEU A 274 -7.32 -0.08 11.19
C LEU A 274 -8.82 0.16 11.48
N PRO A 275 -9.41 -0.40 12.55
CA PRO A 275 -10.81 -0.15 12.92
C PRO A 275 -11.13 1.34 13.06
N LEU A 276 -12.33 1.77 12.65
CA LEU A 276 -12.69 3.20 12.62
C LEU A 276 -12.60 3.87 14.01
N ARG A 277 -12.95 3.15 15.08
CA ARG A 277 -12.76 3.61 16.47
C ARG A 277 -11.30 3.98 16.75
N TRP A 278 -10.35 3.18 16.26
CA TRP A 278 -8.93 3.44 16.43
C TRP A 278 -8.40 4.50 15.47
N VAL A 279 -8.96 4.62 14.26
CA VAL A 279 -8.66 5.75 13.36
C VAL A 279 -9.01 7.09 14.02
N ARG A 280 -10.19 7.18 14.66
CA ARG A 280 -10.60 8.38 15.42
C ARG A 280 -9.68 8.67 16.60
N GLU A 281 -9.26 7.64 17.32
CA GLU A 281 -8.29 7.80 18.41
C GLU A 281 -6.93 8.29 17.88
N VAL A 282 -6.47 7.78 16.73
CA VAL A 282 -5.25 8.24 16.07
C VAL A 282 -5.36 9.71 15.65
N GLN A 283 -6.49 10.12 15.06
CA GLN A 283 -6.77 11.52 14.73
C GLN A 283 -6.71 12.41 15.97
N ARG A 284 -7.29 11.94 17.09
CA ARG A 284 -7.26 12.63 18.37
C ARG A 284 -5.83 12.78 18.90
N ILE A 285 -5.07 11.69 18.97
CA ILE A 285 -3.65 11.73 19.40
C ILE A 285 -2.85 12.74 18.58
N LEU A 286 -3.07 12.79 17.27
CA LEU A 286 -2.33 13.70 16.40
C LEU A 286 -2.68 15.18 16.65
N ARG A 287 -3.97 15.51 16.83
CA ARG A 287 -4.45 16.90 16.78
C ARG A 287 -4.72 17.53 18.16
N GLU A 288 -4.92 16.74 19.21
CA GLU A 288 -5.26 17.26 20.54
C GLU A 288 -4.21 18.25 21.07
N ASN A 289 -4.69 19.22 21.86
CA ASN A 289 -3.87 20.24 22.51
C ASN A 289 -2.86 20.93 21.57
N ASP A 290 -3.32 21.30 20.36
CA ASP A 290 -2.48 21.92 19.32
C ASP A 290 -1.27 21.04 18.97
N TRP A 291 -1.56 19.83 18.45
CA TRP A 291 -0.54 18.88 18.01
C TRP A 291 0.50 18.54 19.09
N GLU A 292 0.07 18.43 20.35
CA GLU A 292 0.95 18.21 21.50
C GLU A 292 1.80 16.93 21.34
N TRP A 293 1.16 15.80 21.00
CA TRP A 293 1.90 14.55 20.86
C TRP A 293 2.92 14.60 19.71
N PRO A 294 2.61 15.07 18.49
CA PRO A 294 3.61 15.28 17.45
C PRO A 294 4.74 16.24 17.86
N LYS A 295 4.43 17.31 18.61
CA LYS A 295 5.41 18.26 19.15
C LYS A 295 6.28 17.64 20.25
N SER A 296 5.83 16.62 20.96
CA SER A 296 6.66 15.89 21.94
C SER A 296 7.78 15.07 21.28
N GLN A 297 7.69 14.79 19.98
CA GLN A 297 8.67 13.99 19.26
C GLN A 297 9.85 14.85 18.81
N GLU A 298 11.02 14.67 19.43
CA GLU A 298 12.26 15.42 19.10
C GLU A 298 12.61 15.33 17.60
N SER A 299 12.34 14.16 16.99
CA SER A 299 12.53 13.95 15.54
C SER A 299 11.71 14.88 14.65
N GLN A 300 10.72 15.61 15.16
CA GLN A 300 9.91 16.55 14.39
C GLN A 300 10.40 18.00 14.51
N TRP A 301 11.43 18.27 15.32
CA TRP A 301 11.99 19.62 15.45
C TRP A 301 13.19 19.83 14.54
N ILE A 302 13.31 21.06 14.03
CA ILE A 302 14.41 21.51 13.18
C ILE A 302 14.99 22.81 13.69
N THR A 303 16.26 23.06 13.37
CA THR A 303 16.85 24.38 13.52
C THR A 303 17.11 24.95 12.13
N LEU A 304 16.43 26.04 11.80
CA LEU A 304 16.61 26.76 10.55
C LEU A 304 17.14 28.16 10.81
N LEU A 305 17.92 28.70 9.88
CA LEU A 305 18.28 30.11 9.87
C LEU A 305 17.10 30.90 9.31
N HIS A 306 16.50 31.75 10.14
CA HIS A 306 15.44 32.67 9.76
C HIS A 306 15.90 34.09 10.12
N ASP A 307 15.91 35.00 9.16
CA ASP A 307 16.48 36.36 9.31
C ASP A 307 17.90 36.39 9.90
N GLY A 308 18.74 35.42 9.49
CA GLY A 308 20.13 35.31 9.95
C GLY A 308 20.31 34.75 11.36
N ARG A 309 19.24 34.35 12.06
CA ARG A 309 19.31 33.76 13.42
C ARG A 309 18.83 32.30 13.42
N PRO A 310 19.50 31.39 14.16
CA PRO A 310 19.04 30.02 14.29
C PRO A 310 17.76 29.98 15.14
N LYS A 311 16.66 29.53 14.55
CA LYS A 311 15.36 29.35 15.20
C LYS A 311 15.00 27.87 15.22
N ARG A 312 14.71 27.35 16.42
CA ARG A 312 14.18 25.99 16.58
C ARG A 312 12.68 26.00 16.31
N LEU A 313 12.25 25.19 15.34
CA LEU A 313 10.89 25.17 14.80
C LEU A 313 10.37 23.74 14.74
N TRP A 314 9.07 23.58 14.97
CA TRP A 314 8.39 22.31 14.76
C TRP A 314 8.05 22.14 13.27
N ASN A 315 8.32 20.98 12.71
CA ASN A 315 8.04 20.63 11.32
C ASN A 315 6.76 19.76 11.24
N PRO A 316 5.64 20.33 10.75
CA PRO A 316 4.35 19.65 10.72
C PRO A 316 4.21 18.61 9.60
N VAL A 317 5.12 18.58 8.62
CA VAL A 317 4.95 17.85 7.34
C VAL A 317 4.53 16.39 7.52
N CYS A 318 5.24 15.63 8.35
CA CYS A 318 4.94 14.21 8.56
C CYS A 318 3.63 14.00 9.33
N ALA A 319 3.36 14.84 10.33
CA ALA A 319 2.13 14.76 11.12
C ALA A 319 0.91 15.08 10.24
N TYR A 320 0.99 16.14 9.44
CA TYR A 320 -0.09 16.58 8.55
C TYR A 320 -0.31 15.55 7.45
N LEU A 321 0.74 14.92 6.93
CA LEU A 321 0.62 13.87 5.92
C LEU A 321 -0.11 12.65 6.49
N ILE A 322 0.29 12.17 7.67
CA ILE A 322 -0.37 11.02 8.32
C ILE A 322 -1.82 11.37 8.67
N TYR A 323 -2.09 12.56 9.19
CA TYR A 323 -3.45 13.02 9.46
C TYR A 323 -4.30 13.10 8.19
N SER A 324 -3.75 13.62 7.09
CA SER A 324 -4.45 13.66 5.80
C SER A 324 -4.80 12.24 5.29
N MET A 325 -3.93 11.25 5.56
CA MET A 325 -4.18 9.85 5.22
C MET A 325 -5.27 9.17 6.07
N THR A 326 -5.58 9.68 7.27
CA THR A 326 -6.71 9.17 8.07
C THR A 326 -8.05 9.74 7.60
N GLU A 327 -8.03 10.93 7.02
CA GLU A 327 -9.20 11.67 6.54
C GLU A 327 -9.57 11.30 5.09
N LEU A 328 -8.58 11.24 4.21
CA LEU A 328 -8.77 10.98 2.79
C LEU A 328 -8.15 9.62 2.41
N PRO A 329 -8.91 8.69 1.81
CA PRO A 329 -8.42 7.34 1.50
C PRO A 329 -7.55 7.32 0.23
N TRP A 330 -6.66 8.30 0.06
CA TRP A 330 -5.70 8.35 -1.03
C TRP A 330 -4.46 7.48 -0.71
N ARG A 331 -3.68 7.16 -1.74
CA ARG A 331 -2.42 6.41 -1.57
C ARG A 331 -1.38 7.35 -0.99
N LYS A 332 -0.47 6.83 -0.16
CA LYS A 332 0.69 7.58 0.35
C LYS A 332 1.42 8.36 -0.77
N ILE A 333 1.64 7.72 -1.92
CA ILE A 333 2.30 8.35 -3.07
C ILE A 333 1.52 9.56 -3.60
N GLN A 334 0.20 9.55 -3.53
CA GLN A 334 -0.64 10.66 -3.97
C GLN A 334 -0.42 11.88 -3.10
N PHE A 335 -0.45 11.72 -1.76
CA PHE A 335 -0.11 12.81 -0.83
C PHE A 335 1.30 13.33 -1.02
N LYS A 336 2.28 12.42 -1.11
CA LYS A 336 3.68 12.80 -1.31
C LYS A 336 3.88 13.56 -2.63
N SER A 337 3.05 13.34 -3.65
CA SER A 337 3.15 14.02 -4.94
C SER A 337 2.22 15.23 -5.10
N LEU A 338 1.53 15.69 -4.04
CA LEU A 338 0.66 16.86 -4.11
C LEU A 338 1.47 18.13 -4.36
N ASP A 339 1.01 18.94 -5.30
CA ASP A 339 1.52 20.28 -5.55
C ASP A 339 0.81 21.30 -4.63
N SER A 340 1.56 22.28 -4.12
CA SER A 340 1.06 23.32 -3.21
C SER A 340 0.26 24.41 -3.92
N GLY A 341 0.41 24.56 -5.24
CA GLY A 341 -0.18 25.67 -6.00
C GLY A 341 0.65 26.95 -5.96
N GLU A 342 1.85 26.94 -5.39
CA GLU A 342 2.75 28.11 -5.33
C GLU A 342 3.07 28.68 -6.73
N GLY A 343 3.12 27.81 -7.75
CA GLY A 343 3.35 28.17 -9.14
C GLY A 343 2.11 28.64 -9.92
N ASP A 344 0.90 28.48 -9.34
CA ASP A 344 -0.36 28.79 -10.01
C ASP A 344 -0.61 30.31 -10.02
N ARG A 345 -1.38 30.81 -11.00
CA ARG A 345 -1.74 32.24 -11.11
C ARG A 345 -2.73 32.69 -10.03
N GLN A 346 -3.60 31.78 -9.60
CA GLN A 346 -4.61 32.05 -8.59
C GLN A 346 -4.46 31.04 -7.46
N ARG A 347 -4.80 31.47 -6.25
CA ARG A 347 -4.85 30.62 -5.07
C ARG A 347 -6.21 30.73 -4.39
N TYR A 348 -6.57 29.69 -3.67
CA TYR A 348 -7.79 29.69 -2.88
C TYR A 348 -7.56 30.47 -1.58
N ASP A 349 -8.37 31.49 -1.36
CA ASP A 349 -8.41 32.25 -0.10
C ASP A 349 -9.46 31.65 0.83
N LEU A 350 -9.01 31.19 1.99
CA LEU A 350 -9.85 30.61 3.03
C LEU A 350 -10.79 31.64 3.66
N ALA A 351 -10.36 32.89 3.83
CA ALA A 351 -11.13 33.89 4.55
C ALA A 351 -12.37 34.34 3.77
N ASN A 352 -12.21 34.53 2.46
CA ASN A 352 -13.28 34.98 1.57
C ASN A 352 -13.91 33.82 0.75
N GLU A 353 -13.45 32.58 0.96
CA GLU A 353 -13.83 31.38 0.22
C GLU A 353 -13.84 31.55 -1.32
N CYS A 354 -12.85 32.30 -1.84
CA CYS A 354 -12.81 32.67 -3.25
C CYS A 354 -11.40 32.53 -3.84
N TRP A 355 -11.33 32.60 -5.17
CA TRP A 355 -10.07 32.53 -5.90
C TRP A 355 -9.47 33.92 -6.06
N VAL A 356 -8.32 34.17 -5.44
CA VAL A 356 -7.59 35.43 -5.52
C VAL A 356 -6.31 35.28 -6.33
N PRO A 357 -5.76 36.36 -6.91
CA PRO A 357 -4.44 36.33 -7.52
C PRO A 357 -3.38 35.83 -6.53
N ASN A 358 -2.51 34.94 -6.97
CA ASN A 358 -1.40 34.47 -6.16
C ASN A 358 -0.29 35.54 -6.11
N THR A 359 0.18 35.87 -4.91
CA THR A 359 1.24 36.87 -4.68
C THR A 359 2.55 36.24 -4.20
N GLY A 360 2.64 34.90 -4.17
CA GLY A 360 3.83 34.18 -3.75
C GLY A 360 5.01 34.36 -4.72
N LEU A 361 6.21 34.02 -4.25
CA LEU A 361 7.47 34.19 -4.99
C LEU A 361 7.48 33.49 -6.36
N ALA A 362 6.82 32.34 -6.45
CA ALA A 362 6.72 31.53 -7.66
C ALA A 362 5.42 31.78 -8.47
N SER A 363 4.63 32.79 -8.10
CA SER A 363 3.31 33.02 -8.71
C SER A 363 3.37 33.11 -10.25
N GLY A 364 2.45 32.39 -10.89
CA GLY A 364 2.35 32.33 -12.35
C GLY A 364 3.55 31.67 -13.03
N TYR A 365 4.36 30.89 -12.31
CA TYR A 365 5.48 30.15 -12.90
C TYR A 365 5.03 29.29 -14.09
N TRP A 366 3.90 28.57 -13.94
CA TRP A 366 3.36 27.71 -14.99
C TRP A 366 2.81 28.47 -16.20
N ASP A 367 2.47 29.75 -16.05
CA ASP A 367 1.98 30.60 -17.13
C ASP A 367 3.10 31.18 -17.99
N ARG A 368 4.31 31.28 -17.45
CA ARG A 368 5.47 31.87 -18.15
C ARG A 368 6.02 30.96 -19.25
N ASP A 369 5.84 29.65 -19.09
CA ASP A 369 6.26 28.66 -20.07
C ASP A 369 5.08 28.24 -20.95
N GLN A 370 5.15 28.58 -22.23
CA GLN A 370 4.09 28.25 -23.20
C GLN A 370 3.99 26.75 -23.49
N LEU A 371 5.02 25.95 -23.17
CA LEU A 371 5.01 24.51 -23.37
C LEU A 371 4.19 23.77 -22.30
N ILE A 372 3.90 24.44 -21.18
CA ILE A 372 3.14 23.88 -20.06
C ILE A 372 1.64 24.01 -20.34
N ARG A 373 0.97 22.86 -20.58
CA ARG A 373 -0.47 22.83 -20.86
C ARG A 373 -1.29 22.92 -19.57
N ASN A 374 -0.82 22.30 -18.50
CA ASN A 374 -1.52 22.34 -17.21
C ASN A 374 -0.99 23.48 -16.34
N LYS A 375 -1.75 24.58 -16.29
CA LYS A 375 -1.40 25.85 -15.63
C LYS A 375 -1.88 25.99 -14.18
N ALA A 376 -2.75 25.08 -13.73
CA ALA A 376 -3.30 25.06 -12.38
C ALA A 376 -3.05 23.69 -11.77
N ARG A 377 -1.95 23.55 -11.03
CA ARG A 377 -1.44 22.25 -10.56
C ARG A 377 -1.65 22.02 -9.07
N GLY A 378 -1.97 23.06 -8.30
CA GLY A 378 -2.16 22.98 -6.85
C GLY A 378 -3.24 21.98 -6.44
N VAL A 379 -3.06 21.39 -5.25
CA VAL A 379 -4.04 20.46 -4.67
C VAL A 379 -5.38 21.12 -4.45
N LEU A 380 -5.41 22.38 -4.04
CA LEU A 380 -6.63 23.19 -4.03
C LEU A 380 -6.82 23.69 -5.46
N ASN A 381 -7.90 23.28 -6.11
CA ASN A 381 -8.12 23.57 -7.52
C ASN A 381 -9.61 23.80 -7.79
N ARG A 382 -9.94 24.08 -9.06
CA ARG A 382 -11.32 24.17 -9.53
C ARG A 382 -11.48 23.51 -10.89
N GLN A 383 -12.61 22.85 -11.09
CA GLN A 383 -12.98 22.24 -12.35
C GLN A 383 -14.38 22.75 -12.75
N GLY A 384 -14.49 23.38 -13.92
CA GLY A 384 -15.77 23.97 -14.36
C GLY A 384 -16.26 25.16 -13.54
N GLY A 385 -15.38 25.77 -12.72
CA GLY A 385 -15.72 26.87 -11.80
C GLY A 385 -15.88 26.40 -10.35
N ASP A 386 -16.23 25.13 -10.14
CA ASP A 386 -16.45 24.56 -8.81
C ASP A 386 -15.15 24.09 -8.15
N PHE A 387 -15.10 24.19 -6.82
CA PHE A 387 -13.96 23.72 -6.04
C PHE A 387 -13.75 22.21 -6.17
N CYS A 388 -12.49 21.80 -6.34
CA CYS A 388 -12.09 20.40 -6.30
C CYS A 388 -10.67 20.25 -5.73
N PHE A 389 -10.36 19.05 -5.24
CA PHE A 389 -8.96 18.69 -5.03
C PHE A 389 -8.36 18.15 -6.33
N TYR A 390 -7.18 18.61 -6.72
CA TYR A 390 -6.43 18.02 -7.82
C TYR A 390 -5.29 17.13 -7.29
N VAL A 391 -5.35 15.84 -7.62
CA VAL A 391 -4.34 14.86 -7.21
C VAL A 391 -3.42 14.58 -8.39
N ASN A 392 -2.17 15.02 -8.30
CA ASN A 392 -1.22 15.06 -9.44
C ASN A 392 -0.69 13.71 -9.94
N THR A 393 -1.10 12.58 -9.34
CA THR A 393 -0.69 11.23 -9.77
C THR A 393 -1.79 10.21 -9.56
N ASN A 394 -1.91 9.29 -10.52
CA ASN A 394 -2.77 8.14 -10.42
C ASN A 394 -2.24 7.03 -11.34
N LYS A 395 -2.00 5.83 -10.80
CA LYS A 395 -1.37 4.70 -11.52
C LYS A 395 -1.90 4.46 -12.93
N THR A 396 -3.21 4.62 -13.16
CA THR A 396 -3.82 4.39 -14.47
C THR A 396 -3.74 5.62 -15.37
N SER A 397 -3.98 6.82 -14.85
CA SER A 397 -3.81 8.09 -15.58
C SER A 397 -2.34 8.33 -15.96
N ASP A 398 -1.43 8.07 -15.03
CA ASP A 398 0.02 8.09 -15.21
C ASP A 398 0.42 7.23 -16.43
N ARG A 399 -0.09 6.00 -16.53
CA ARG A 399 0.23 5.13 -17.69
C ARG A 399 -0.40 5.60 -18.99
N LYS A 400 -1.56 6.26 -18.94
CA LYS A 400 -2.28 6.75 -20.12
C LYS A 400 -1.64 8.01 -20.70
N HIS A 401 -1.14 8.88 -19.83
CA HIS A 401 -0.55 10.17 -20.19
C HIS A 401 0.98 10.14 -20.11
N ASP A 402 1.59 8.95 -20.24
CA ASP A 402 3.05 8.76 -20.23
C ASP A 402 3.77 9.46 -19.07
N HIS A 403 3.13 9.46 -17.90
CA HIS A 403 3.58 10.12 -16.67
C HIS A 403 3.70 11.65 -16.75
N GLY A 404 3.21 12.28 -17.82
CA GLY A 404 3.27 13.72 -18.07
C GLY A 404 2.26 14.56 -17.28
N GLU A 405 2.18 15.86 -17.60
CA GLU A 405 1.44 16.88 -16.83
C GLU A 405 -0.09 16.73 -16.78
N MET A 406 -0.65 15.93 -17.69
CA MET A 406 -2.08 15.60 -17.71
C MET A 406 -2.41 14.38 -16.84
N SER A 407 -1.40 13.82 -16.16
CA SER A 407 -1.60 12.75 -15.17
C SER A 407 -2.41 13.24 -13.97
N GLY A 408 -2.90 12.30 -13.17
CA GLY A 408 -3.73 12.61 -12.01
C GLY A 408 -5.24 12.61 -12.29
N TYR A 409 -6.00 13.24 -11.39
CA TYR A 409 -7.47 13.32 -11.44
C TYR A 409 -8.00 14.41 -10.48
N HIS A 410 -9.23 14.86 -10.71
CA HIS A 410 -9.94 15.80 -9.85
C HIS A 410 -10.91 15.07 -8.92
N VAL A 411 -11.00 15.54 -7.68
CA VAL A 411 -11.93 15.08 -6.66
C VAL A 411 -12.88 16.24 -6.35
N PRO A 412 -14.13 16.24 -6.85
CA PRO A 412 -15.09 17.32 -6.65
C PRO A 412 -15.69 17.25 -5.24
N TRP A 413 -14.86 17.53 -4.23
CA TRP A 413 -15.24 17.49 -2.83
C TRP A 413 -14.62 18.68 -2.09
N LYS A 414 -15.47 19.62 -1.64
CA LYS A 414 -15.07 20.71 -0.75
C LYS A 414 -15.09 20.22 0.69
N TYR A 415 -13.92 19.86 1.21
CA TYR A 415 -13.76 19.35 2.58
C TYR A 415 -12.90 20.29 3.43
N MET A 416 -13.55 21.19 4.17
CA MET A 416 -12.91 22.30 4.88
C MET A 416 -11.74 21.89 5.79
N PRO A 417 -11.81 20.83 6.61
CA PRO A 417 -10.69 20.42 7.46
C PRO A 417 -9.38 20.17 6.69
N MET A 418 -9.46 19.63 5.46
CA MET A 418 -8.28 19.42 4.61
C MET A 418 -7.85 20.69 3.87
N ILE A 419 -8.81 21.55 3.49
CA ILE A 419 -8.51 22.84 2.85
C ILE A 419 -7.74 23.74 3.82
N GLU A 420 -8.17 23.80 5.09
CA GLU A 420 -7.48 24.49 6.18
C GLU A 420 -6.07 23.94 6.37
N LEU A 421 -5.94 22.62 6.57
CA LEU A 421 -4.66 21.96 6.82
C LEU A 421 -3.65 22.14 5.67
N PHE A 422 -4.09 22.01 4.41
CA PHE A 422 -3.22 22.18 3.25
C PHE A 422 -2.81 23.63 3.05
N SER A 423 -3.69 24.58 3.36
CA SER A 423 -3.34 25.99 3.29
C SER A 423 -2.38 26.39 4.40
N GLU A 424 -2.62 25.94 5.63
CA GLU A 424 -1.71 26.16 6.76
C GLU A 424 -0.32 25.57 6.47
N LEU A 425 -0.26 24.36 5.90
CA LEU A 425 1.01 23.76 5.49
C LEU A 425 1.68 24.57 4.38
N ARG A 426 0.94 25.01 3.37
CA ARG A 426 1.49 25.85 2.30
C ARG A 426 2.09 27.14 2.88
N ASP A 427 1.37 27.83 3.75
CA ASP A 427 1.82 29.08 4.35
C ASP A 427 3.06 28.86 5.24
N TRP A 428 3.11 27.74 5.97
CA TRP A 428 4.31 27.31 6.72
C TRP A 428 5.50 27.08 5.79
N GLN A 429 5.28 26.43 4.65
CA GLN A 429 6.32 26.16 3.67
C GLN A 429 6.82 27.44 2.99
N GLU A 430 5.94 28.36 2.61
CA GLU A 430 6.31 29.66 2.05
C GLU A 430 7.15 30.49 3.05
N THR A 431 6.85 30.38 4.35
CA THR A 431 7.55 31.13 5.42
C THR A 431 8.92 30.54 5.75
N TYR A 432 9.02 29.21 5.88
CA TYR A 432 10.22 28.54 6.43
C TYR A 432 11.01 27.72 5.42
N ASN A 433 10.44 27.41 4.25
CA ASN A 433 11.07 26.66 3.17
C ASN A 433 10.66 27.19 1.77
N PRO A 434 10.91 28.49 1.49
CA PRO A 434 10.44 29.15 0.28
C PRO A 434 11.10 28.58 -0.97
N LEU A 435 10.31 28.38 -2.02
CA LEU A 435 10.79 27.94 -3.34
C LEU A 435 10.54 28.98 -4.41
N LYS A 436 11.52 29.20 -5.29
CA LYS A 436 11.38 30.03 -6.50
C LYS A 436 11.13 29.21 -7.76
N LEU A 437 11.59 27.96 -7.77
CA LEU A 437 11.52 27.03 -8.89
C LEU A 437 10.90 25.72 -8.40
N PRO A 438 10.13 25.03 -9.25
CA PRO A 438 9.61 23.72 -8.91
C PRO A 438 10.76 22.71 -8.83
N THR A 439 10.57 21.66 -8.04
CA THR A 439 11.57 20.59 -7.91
C THR A 439 11.29 19.52 -8.95
N SER A 440 12.29 19.21 -9.79
CA SER A 440 12.18 18.15 -10.79
C SER A 440 12.09 16.78 -10.13
N TYR A 441 11.56 15.78 -10.84
CA TYR A 441 11.49 14.42 -10.29
C TYR A 441 12.88 13.83 -10.03
N ALA A 442 13.85 14.09 -10.91
CA ALA A 442 15.22 13.62 -10.79
C ALA A 442 15.96 14.21 -9.59
N ASP A 443 15.67 15.47 -9.25
CA ASP A 443 16.27 16.13 -8.08
C ASP A 443 15.70 15.58 -6.77
N VAL A 444 14.49 15.01 -6.77
CA VAL A 444 13.92 14.36 -5.60
C VAL A 444 14.62 13.03 -5.36
N SER A 445 15.60 13.03 -4.44
CA SER A 445 16.48 11.91 -4.05
C SER A 445 15.81 10.54 -4.16
N ALA A 446 16.52 9.53 -4.68
CA ALA A 446 16.05 8.15 -4.82
C ALA A 446 15.45 7.55 -3.51
N ALA A 447 15.85 8.04 -2.33
CA ALA A 447 15.26 7.67 -1.04
C ALA A 447 13.76 8.03 -0.89
N PHE A 448 13.23 8.89 -1.75
CA PHE A 448 11.84 9.37 -1.71
C PHE A 448 10.82 8.34 -2.20
N TYR A 449 11.16 7.58 -3.25
CA TYR A 449 10.27 6.58 -3.87
C TYR A 449 10.66 5.12 -3.55
N GLY A 450 11.79 4.90 -2.86
CA GLY A 450 12.32 3.60 -2.50
C GLY A 450 13.38 3.09 -3.48
N PRO A 451 13.82 1.83 -3.38
CA PRO A 451 14.94 1.29 -4.17
C PRO A 451 14.64 1.10 -5.67
N ASP A 452 13.43 1.39 -6.11
CA ASP A 452 12.93 1.18 -7.47
C ASP A 452 13.07 2.48 -8.27
N VAL A 453 14.19 2.60 -9.01
CA VAL A 453 14.45 3.72 -9.92
C VAL A 453 13.59 3.54 -11.18
N PRO A 454 12.77 4.52 -11.57
CA PRO A 454 12.05 4.51 -12.85
C PRO A 454 13.01 4.47 -14.04
N SER A 455 12.55 4.08 -15.23
CA SER A 455 13.36 4.29 -16.44
C SER A 455 13.59 5.78 -16.68
N LYS A 456 14.74 6.14 -17.26
CA LYS A 456 15.13 7.55 -17.51
C LYS A 456 14.05 8.34 -18.28
N ASN A 457 13.44 7.72 -19.29
CA ASN A 457 12.32 8.32 -20.03
C ASN A 457 11.08 8.61 -19.13
N VAL A 458 10.78 7.75 -18.16
CA VAL A 458 9.69 8.00 -17.22
C VAL A 458 10.07 9.11 -16.23
N GLU A 459 11.31 9.12 -15.77
CA GLU A 459 11.84 10.17 -14.88
C GLU A 459 11.79 11.56 -15.55
N ASP A 460 12.26 11.66 -16.79
CA ASP A 460 12.26 12.91 -17.57
C ASP A 460 10.83 13.41 -17.89
N ASN A 461 9.88 12.48 -18.08
CA ASN A 461 8.49 12.84 -18.37
C ASN A 461 7.69 13.24 -17.13
N ILE A 462 8.11 12.85 -15.92
CA ILE A 462 7.34 13.21 -14.71
C ILE A 462 7.51 14.71 -14.43
N PRO A 463 6.41 15.49 -14.41
CA PRO A 463 6.48 16.93 -14.23
C PRO A 463 7.13 17.33 -12.91
N ALA A 464 7.90 18.43 -12.96
CA ALA A 464 8.33 19.14 -11.77
C ALA A 464 7.12 19.67 -10.98
N ARG A 465 7.26 19.79 -9.66
CA ARG A 465 6.19 20.21 -8.76
C ARG A 465 6.71 21.13 -7.66
N PHE A 466 5.84 22.00 -7.15
CA PHE A 466 6.02 22.63 -5.85
C PHE A 466 5.43 21.70 -4.80
N TYR A 467 6.22 20.73 -4.32
CA TYR A 467 5.69 19.72 -3.41
C TYR A 467 5.15 20.35 -2.12
N LEU A 468 3.86 20.12 -1.84
CA LEU A 468 3.20 20.62 -0.62
C LEU A 468 3.83 20.01 0.64
N PHE A 469 4.08 18.70 0.60
CA PHE A 469 4.67 17.96 1.72
C PHE A 469 6.20 17.92 1.65
N ARG A 470 6.88 18.91 1.04
CA ARG A 470 8.36 18.96 1.03
C ARG A 470 8.94 19.01 2.45
N ASP A 471 10.00 18.26 2.72
CA ASP A 471 10.51 18.08 4.08
C ASP A 471 11.93 18.65 4.24
N VAL A 472 12.02 19.73 5.02
CA VAL A 472 13.28 20.43 5.31
C VAL A 472 14.29 19.57 6.10
N GLN A 473 13.82 18.48 6.75
CA GLN A 473 14.66 17.52 7.47
C GLN A 473 15.34 16.48 6.58
N GLY A 474 15.00 16.42 5.30
CA GLY A 474 15.61 15.46 4.37
C GLY A 474 17.12 15.69 4.28
N LYS A 475 17.92 14.74 4.80
CA LYS A 475 19.39 14.76 4.68
C LYS A 475 19.88 14.81 3.22
N GLU A 476 19.08 14.28 2.29
CA GLU A 476 19.42 14.14 0.87
C GLU A 476 18.73 15.16 -0.04
N ASN A 477 17.58 15.73 0.36
CA ASN A 477 16.93 16.80 -0.38
C ASN A 477 15.89 17.55 0.50
N ARG A 478 16.06 18.86 0.70
CA ARG A 478 15.12 19.74 1.44
C ARG A 478 13.89 20.16 0.61
N LEU A 479 13.96 19.92 -0.69
CA LEU A 479 12.98 20.34 -1.70
C LEU A 479 11.98 19.21 -2.03
N GLY A 480 12.35 17.97 -1.69
CA GLY A 480 11.54 16.78 -1.87
C GLY A 480 10.69 16.44 -0.64
N PRO A 481 9.66 15.59 -0.78
CA PRO A 481 8.78 15.21 0.32
C PRO A 481 9.41 14.13 1.23
N PRO A 482 8.83 13.82 2.41
CA PRO A 482 9.52 13.03 3.42
C PRO A 482 9.84 11.61 2.95
N SER A 483 10.98 11.10 3.40
CA SER A 483 11.38 9.71 3.14
C SER A 483 10.40 8.73 3.78
N ASP A 484 10.28 7.55 3.17
CA ASP A 484 9.42 6.49 3.70
C ASP A 484 9.85 6.07 5.12
N ASN A 485 11.15 6.05 5.39
CA ASN A 485 11.68 5.70 6.70
C ASN A 485 11.23 6.66 7.79
N ARG A 486 11.20 7.96 7.50
CA ARG A 486 10.76 9.00 8.46
C ARG A 486 9.26 8.92 8.71
N LEU A 487 8.46 8.75 7.66
CA LEU A 487 7.01 8.53 7.79
C LEU A 487 6.70 7.27 8.61
N TYR A 488 7.34 6.14 8.29
CA TYR A 488 7.11 4.90 9.04
C TYR A 488 7.65 4.96 10.47
N ALA A 489 8.69 5.75 10.75
CA ALA A 489 9.15 5.97 12.11
C ALA A 489 8.11 6.69 12.96
N LEU A 490 7.56 7.80 12.45
CA LEU A 490 6.49 8.52 13.15
C LEU A 490 5.24 7.64 13.30
N TRP A 491 4.87 6.88 12.26
CA TRP A 491 3.75 5.93 12.32
C TRP A 491 3.93 4.87 13.41
N ARG A 492 5.13 4.30 13.57
CA ARG A 492 5.40 3.29 14.61
C ARG A 492 5.28 3.89 16.01
N LEU A 493 5.75 5.12 16.22
CA LEU A 493 5.59 5.83 17.49
C LEU A 493 4.11 6.13 17.77
N LEU A 494 3.34 6.49 16.74
CA LEU A 494 1.91 6.75 16.86
C LEU A 494 1.12 5.50 17.22
N MET A 495 1.46 4.36 16.62
CA MET A 495 0.86 3.07 16.97
C MET A 495 1.23 2.61 18.39
N ASP A 496 2.44 2.92 18.85
CA ASP A 496 2.88 2.67 20.23
C ASP A 496 2.09 3.54 21.24
N GLU A 497 1.85 4.80 20.91
CA GLU A 497 1.00 5.69 21.72
C GLU A 497 -0.45 5.22 21.76
N LEU A 498 -1.00 4.82 20.61
CA LEU A 498 -2.34 4.25 20.53
C LEU A 498 -2.47 3.01 21.42
N GLU A 499 -1.50 2.09 21.37
CA GLU A 499 -1.47 0.88 22.21
C GLU A 499 -1.47 1.25 23.71
N LYS A 500 -0.67 2.24 24.13
CA LYS A 500 -0.64 2.70 25.52
C LYS A 500 -1.99 3.25 25.97
N ARG A 501 -2.61 4.14 25.18
CA ARG A 501 -3.90 4.74 25.53
C ARG A 501 -5.04 3.73 25.56
N LEU A 502 -5.02 2.73 24.68
CA LEU A 502 -5.99 1.64 24.70
C LEU A 502 -5.84 0.78 25.96
N ARG A 503 -4.60 0.44 26.35
CA ARG A 503 -4.34 -0.27 27.61
C ARG A 503 -4.82 0.49 28.84
N THR A 504 -4.61 1.82 28.89
CA THR A 504 -5.14 2.65 29.99
C THR A 504 -6.66 2.62 30.06
N LYS A 505 -7.35 2.45 28.93
CA LYS A 505 -8.82 2.31 28.86
C LYS A 505 -9.32 0.88 29.13
N GLY A 506 -8.43 -0.07 29.40
CA GLY A 506 -8.76 -1.48 29.65
C GLY A 506 -8.87 -2.35 28.40
N ASP A 507 -8.50 -1.84 27.22
CA ASP A 507 -8.46 -2.64 25.99
C ASP A 507 -7.10 -3.37 25.87
N ASP A 508 -7.10 -4.71 25.85
CA ASP A 508 -5.90 -5.54 25.69
C ASP A 508 -5.49 -5.75 24.21
N ALA A 509 -5.59 -4.68 23.41
CA ALA A 509 -5.27 -4.74 21.99
C ALA A 509 -3.74 -4.72 21.79
N THR A 510 -3.18 -5.80 21.24
CA THR A 510 -1.77 -5.84 20.84
C THR A 510 -1.59 -5.25 19.43
N ILE A 511 -0.96 -4.07 19.35
CA ILE A 511 -0.76 -3.34 18.09
C ILE A 511 0.69 -3.44 17.62
N ILE A 512 1.65 -3.43 18.55
CA ILE A 512 3.08 -3.55 18.26
C ILE A 512 3.47 -5.04 18.36
N LEU A 513 3.89 -5.63 17.24
CA LEU A 513 4.25 -7.04 17.15
C LEU A 513 5.67 -7.30 17.66
N THR A 514 6.61 -6.39 17.37
CA THR A 514 7.99 -6.50 17.82
C THR A 514 8.57 -5.16 18.23
N ARG A 515 9.45 -5.19 19.23
CA ARG A 515 10.21 -4.05 19.73
C ARG A 515 11.70 -4.30 19.54
N ASN A 516 12.47 -3.22 19.42
CA ASN A 516 13.93 -3.29 19.34
C ASN A 516 14.53 -3.55 20.74
N LYS A 517 15.85 -3.74 20.82
CA LYS A 517 16.57 -3.99 22.08
C LYS A 517 16.45 -2.85 23.10
N SER A 518 16.16 -1.64 22.62
CA SER A 518 15.97 -0.42 23.45
C SER A 518 14.50 -0.19 23.82
N GLY A 519 13.60 -1.15 23.55
CA GLY A 519 12.16 -1.05 23.86
C GLY A 519 11.31 -0.27 22.84
N GLY A 520 11.93 0.32 21.81
CA GLY A 520 11.25 1.09 20.78
C GLY A 520 10.46 0.22 19.78
N PRO A 521 9.34 0.70 19.23
CA PRO A 521 8.48 -0.07 18.32
C PRO A 521 9.18 -0.35 16.98
N MET A 522 9.17 -1.60 16.52
CA MET A 522 9.83 -2.03 15.29
C MET A 522 8.83 -2.48 14.21
N VAL A 523 7.90 -3.38 14.54
CA VAL A 523 6.87 -3.85 13.62
C VAL A 523 5.50 -3.62 14.25
N SER A 524 4.59 -3.00 13.51
CA SER A 524 3.18 -2.85 13.88
C SER A 524 2.31 -3.76 13.03
N HIS A 525 1.22 -4.26 13.62
CA HIS A 525 0.20 -5.03 12.94
C HIS A 525 -0.54 -4.22 11.85
N PHE A 526 -0.69 -2.91 12.07
CA PHE A 526 -1.30 -1.99 11.11
C PHE A 526 -0.25 -1.17 10.39
N HIS A 527 -0.25 -1.27 9.06
CA HIS A 527 0.61 -0.46 8.21
C HIS A 527 -0.12 0.81 7.76
N LEU A 528 0.65 1.84 7.40
CA LEU A 528 0.11 3.11 6.91
C LEU A 528 -0.79 2.94 5.66
N HIS A 529 -0.53 1.92 4.82
CA HIS A 529 -1.42 1.61 3.68
C HIS A 529 -2.80 1.08 4.11
N GLY A 530 -2.92 0.52 5.32
CA GLY A 530 -4.17 0.07 5.90
C GLY A 530 -5.19 1.19 6.07
N LEU A 531 -4.75 2.45 6.26
CA LEU A 531 -5.65 3.61 6.37
C LEU A 531 -6.52 3.82 5.13
N ARG A 532 -5.97 3.55 3.94
CA ARG A 532 -6.76 3.59 2.69
C ARG A 532 -7.88 2.55 2.71
N VAL A 533 -7.59 1.35 3.19
CA VAL A 533 -8.58 0.26 3.32
C VAL A 533 -9.65 0.68 4.33
N SER A 534 -9.24 1.18 5.50
CA SER A 534 -10.15 1.69 6.53
C SER A 534 -11.08 2.78 6.01
N GLY A 535 -10.55 3.80 5.33
CA GLY A 535 -11.35 4.90 4.81
C GLY A 535 -12.29 4.49 3.69
N LEU A 536 -11.86 3.63 2.74
CA LEU A 536 -12.74 3.12 1.69
C LEU A 536 -13.88 2.27 2.27
N THR A 537 -13.58 1.37 3.22
CA THR A 537 -14.59 0.59 3.92
C THR A 537 -15.56 1.51 4.66
N ALA A 538 -15.06 2.46 5.46
CA ALA A 538 -15.91 3.34 6.25
C ALA A 538 -16.88 4.17 5.40
N PHE A 539 -16.44 4.72 4.26
CA PHE A 539 -17.36 5.43 3.37
C PHE A 539 -18.39 4.50 2.72
N ALA A 540 -17.99 3.28 2.38
CA ALA A 540 -18.91 2.33 1.78
C ALA A 540 -19.98 1.86 2.79
N GLU A 541 -19.57 1.60 4.05
CA GLU A 541 -20.48 1.29 5.17
C GLU A 541 -21.43 2.46 5.47
N ALA A 542 -20.98 3.70 5.26
CA ALA A 542 -21.83 4.91 5.38
C ALA A 542 -22.79 5.11 4.20
N GLY A 543 -22.80 4.20 3.22
CA GLY A 543 -23.74 4.23 2.08
C GLY A 543 -23.26 5.06 0.89
N VAL A 544 -21.99 5.45 0.81
CA VAL A 544 -21.47 6.14 -0.39
C VAL A 544 -21.47 5.16 -1.57
N PRO A 545 -22.09 5.50 -2.71
CA PRO A 545 -22.15 4.60 -3.85
C PRO A 545 -20.76 4.21 -4.36
N ILE A 546 -20.60 2.95 -4.75
CA ILE A 546 -19.29 2.37 -5.10
C ILE A 546 -18.65 3.06 -6.30
N GLU A 547 -19.45 3.55 -7.23
CA GLU A 547 -19.03 4.33 -8.40
C GLU A 547 -18.41 5.67 -8.01
N VAL A 548 -18.97 6.34 -6.99
CA VAL A 548 -18.45 7.60 -6.43
C VAL A 548 -17.11 7.33 -5.74
N LEU A 549 -17.05 6.31 -4.89
CA LEU A 549 -15.81 5.91 -4.21
C LEU A 549 -14.72 5.52 -5.20
N SER A 550 -15.07 4.72 -6.21
CA SER A 550 -14.14 4.23 -7.20
C SER A 550 -13.59 5.34 -8.07
N LYS A 551 -14.46 6.14 -8.69
CA LYS A 551 -14.08 7.11 -9.71
C LYS A 551 -13.60 8.43 -9.12
N LEU A 552 -14.32 8.96 -8.13
CA LEU A 552 -14.12 10.33 -7.64
C LEU A 552 -13.16 10.36 -6.45
N VAL A 553 -13.25 9.43 -5.51
CA VAL A 553 -12.41 9.45 -4.31
C VAL A 553 -11.10 8.67 -4.51
N ALA A 554 -11.18 7.44 -4.99
CA ALA A 554 -10.04 6.52 -5.07
C ALA A 554 -9.22 6.63 -6.37
N GLY A 555 -9.80 7.24 -7.42
CA GLY A 555 -9.21 7.33 -8.76
C GLY A 555 -8.98 5.97 -9.43
N HIS A 556 -9.77 4.95 -9.09
CA HIS A 556 -9.62 3.61 -9.65
C HIS A 556 -10.13 3.52 -11.09
N ALA A 557 -9.40 2.83 -11.96
CA ALA A 557 -9.82 2.59 -13.34
C ALA A 557 -10.96 1.56 -13.48
N SER A 558 -11.26 0.80 -12.42
CA SER A 558 -12.35 -0.18 -12.40
C SER A 558 -12.93 -0.28 -11.00
N ILE A 559 -14.25 -0.45 -10.92
CA ILE A 559 -15.00 -0.69 -9.67
C ILE A 559 -14.48 -1.94 -8.95
N LEU A 560 -14.05 -2.97 -9.68
CA LEU A 560 -13.48 -4.19 -9.10
C LEU A 560 -12.25 -3.90 -8.22
N MET A 561 -11.44 -2.90 -8.58
CA MET A 561 -10.34 -2.49 -7.72
C MET A 561 -10.82 -1.90 -6.40
N THR A 562 -11.95 -1.20 -6.40
CA THR A 562 -12.54 -0.63 -5.18
C THR A 562 -13.15 -1.72 -4.32
N ILE A 563 -13.88 -2.66 -4.91
CA ILE A 563 -14.44 -3.84 -4.23
C ILE A 563 -13.32 -4.64 -3.54
N TYR A 564 -12.15 -4.81 -4.18
CA TYR A 564 -10.98 -5.48 -3.59
C TYR A 564 -10.47 -4.83 -2.28
N TYR A 565 -10.75 -3.55 -2.06
CA TYR A 565 -10.38 -2.84 -0.83
C TYR A 565 -11.48 -2.81 0.23
N LEU A 566 -12.72 -3.16 -0.11
CA LEU A 566 -13.81 -3.19 0.85
C LEU A 566 -13.73 -4.44 1.72
N LYS A 567 -13.79 -4.25 3.03
CA LYS A 567 -13.77 -5.34 4.02
C LYS A 567 -14.94 -5.17 4.98
N TYR A 568 -16.11 -5.62 4.55
CA TYR A 568 -17.29 -5.60 5.40
C TYR A 568 -17.21 -6.68 6.47
N SER A 569 -17.61 -6.35 7.69
CA SER A 569 -17.81 -7.37 8.73
C SER A 569 -19.05 -8.20 8.44
N ALA A 570 -19.09 -9.45 8.90
CA ALA A 570 -20.27 -10.30 8.74
C ALA A 570 -21.53 -9.66 9.36
N ALA A 571 -21.38 -9.03 10.53
CA ALA A 571 -22.46 -8.30 11.19
C ALA A 571 -23.02 -7.18 10.30
N HIS A 572 -22.15 -6.36 9.71
CA HIS A 572 -22.58 -5.28 8.82
C HIS A 572 -23.31 -5.79 7.57
N VAL A 573 -22.85 -6.90 6.98
CA VAL A 573 -23.57 -7.53 5.85
C VAL A 573 -24.95 -8.03 6.29
N THR A 574 -25.06 -8.63 7.47
CA THR A 574 -26.34 -9.07 8.04
C THR A 574 -27.29 -7.90 8.24
N ASP A 575 -26.80 -6.77 8.78
CA ASP A 575 -27.62 -5.56 8.99
C ASP A 575 -28.13 -5.00 7.65
N ILE A 576 -27.25 -4.86 6.65
CA ILE A 576 -27.65 -4.39 5.30
C ILE A 576 -28.71 -5.29 4.69
N LEU A 577 -28.51 -6.61 4.73
CA LEU A 577 -29.44 -7.57 4.13
C LEU A 577 -30.77 -7.60 4.89
N SER A 578 -30.75 -7.41 6.21
CA SER A 578 -31.95 -7.33 7.04
C SER A 578 -32.73 -6.05 6.75
N ASP A 579 -32.06 -4.89 6.66
CA ASP A 579 -32.67 -3.62 6.30
C ASP A 579 -33.23 -3.63 4.87
N ALA A 580 -32.50 -4.24 3.94
CA ALA A 580 -32.97 -4.43 2.56
C ALA A 580 -34.22 -5.30 2.53
N ARG A 581 -34.28 -6.37 3.33
CA ARG A 581 -35.46 -7.22 3.45
C ARG A 581 -36.67 -6.46 4.01
N LEU A 582 -36.48 -5.66 5.05
CA LEU A 582 -37.55 -4.80 5.58
C LEU A 582 -38.07 -3.81 4.54
N LYS A 583 -37.18 -3.21 3.73
CA LYS A 583 -37.57 -2.33 2.63
C LYS A 583 -38.33 -3.08 1.54
N VAL A 584 -37.93 -4.29 1.19
CA VAL A 584 -38.63 -5.14 0.22
C VAL A 584 -40.04 -5.46 0.71
N GLU A 585 -40.20 -5.82 1.98
CA GLU A 585 -41.52 -6.08 2.60
C GLU A 585 -42.41 -4.83 2.58
N ALA A 586 -41.86 -3.65 2.91
CA ALA A 586 -42.60 -2.40 2.85
C ALA A 586 -42.99 -1.96 1.42
N ILE A 587 -42.14 -2.26 0.43
CA ILE A 587 -42.45 -2.02 -0.99
C ILE A 587 -43.55 -2.98 -1.45
N ALA A 588 -43.46 -4.26 -1.09
CA ALA A 588 -44.48 -5.27 -1.42
C ALA A 588 -45.86 -4.88 -0.86
N ALA A 589 -45.93 -4.39 0.38
CA ALA A 589 -47.15 -3.86 0.98
C ALA A 589 -47.77 -2.69 0.18
N LYS A 590 -46.94 -1.75 -0.30
CA LYS A 590 -47.39 -0.62 -1.13
C LYS A 590 -47.82 -1.05 -2.54
N ASP A 591 -47.07 -1.94 -3.16
CA ASP A 591 -47.38 -2.46 -4.50
C ASP A 591 -48.65 -3.32 -4.48
N PHE A 592 -48.93 -4.04 -3.39
CA PHE A 592 -50.19 -4.75 -3.19
C PHE A 592 -51.41 -3.80 -3.22
N GLY A 593 -51.33 -2.66 -2.54
CA GLY A 593 -52.37 -1.63 -2.60
C GLY A 593 -52.60 -1.09 -4.03
N ARG A 594 -51.53 -0.94 -4.81
CA ARG A 594 -51.61 -0.54 -6.23
C ARG A 594 -52.17 -1.66 -7.12
N TYR A 595 -51.81 -2.90 -6.85
CA TYR A 595 -52.29 -4.08 -7.58
C TYR A 595 -53.82 -4.22 -7.47
N LEU A 596 -54.37 -4.07 -6.25
CA LEU A 596 -55.83 -4.14 -6.02
C LEU A 596 -56.64 -3.15 -6.86
N ARG A 597 -56.05 -2.01 -7.25
CA ARG A 597 -56.69 -1.01 -8.13
C ARG A 597 -56.80 -1.48 -9.58
N SER A 598 -55.85 -2.29 -10.02
CA SER A 598 -55.72 -2.71 -11.42
C SER A 598 -56.52 -3.98 -11.76
N GLN A 599 -57.16 -4.59 -10.77
CA GLN A 599 -57.84 -5.88 -10.88
C GLN A 599 -59.36 -5.72 -10.80
N THR A 600 -60.07 -6.65 -11.42
CA THR A 600 -61.51 -6.82 -11.21
C THR A 600 -61.78 -7.31 -9.79
N ILE A 601 -63.00 -7.09 -9.27
CA ILE A 601 -63.42 -7.52 -7.93
C ILE A 601 -63.15 -9.02 -7.71
N GLU A 602 -63.43 -9.84 -8.72
CA GLU A 602 -63.22 -11.29 -8.71
C GLU A 602 -61.75 -11.65 -8.45
N ASN A 603 -60.83 -10.95 -9.11
CA ASN A 603 -59.39 -11.17 -8.93
C ASN A 603 -58.87 -10.57 -7.62
N ALA A 604 -59.42 -9.42 -7.18
CA ALA A 604 -59.05 -8.81 -5.91
C ALA A 604 -59.43 -9.69 -4.71
N MET A 605 -60.59 -10.37 -4.75
CA MET A 605 -61.05 -11.29 -3.71
C MET A 605 -60.24 -12.59 -3.62
N VAL A 606 -59.50 -12.96 -4.67
CA VAL A 606 -58.58 -14.12 -4.66
C VAL A 606 -57.31 -13.80 -3.88
N VAL A 607 -56.87 -12.54 -3.90
CA VAL A 607 -55.54 -12.12 -3.45
C VAL A 607 -55.58 -11.30 -2.15
N ALA A 608 -56.71 -10.65 -1.83
CA ALA A 608 -56.92 -9.88 -0.61
C ALA A 608 -58.07 -10.41 0.24
N VAL A 609 -57.91 -10.26 1.55
CA VAL A 609 -58.91 -10.59 2.57
C VAL A 609 -59.34 -9.29 3.24
N ALA A 610 -60.64 -8.97 3.16
CA ALA A 610 -61.23 -7.86 3.88
C ALA A 610 -62.25 -8.38 4.89
N ASN A 611 -62.39 -7.67 6.02
CA ASN A 611 -63.37 -8.03 7.04
C ASN A 611 -64.82 -7.92 6.53
N GLU A 612 -65.08 -6.96 5.63
CA GLU A 612 -66.35 -6.86 4.91
C GLU A 612 -66.12 -6.65 3.41
N LYS A 613 -67.02 -7.24 2.62
CA LYS A 613 -66.92 -7.24 1.15
C LYS A 613 -67.05 -5.85 0.53
N TYR A 614 -67.87 -4.96 1.11
CA TYR A 614 -68.08 -3.60 0.59
C TYR A 614 -66.77 -2.80 0.50
N THR A 615 -65.78 -3.10 1.34
CA THR A 615 -64.48 -2.41 1.33
C THR A 615 -63.72 -2.72 0.05
N LEU A 616 -63.71 -3.99 -0.40
CA LEU A 616 -63.08 -4.37 -1.67
C LEU A 616 -63.86 -3.84 -2.88
N GLU A 617 -65.20 -3.85 -2.80
CA GLU A 617 -66.08 -3.27 -3.82
C GLU A 617 -65.82 -1.76 -3.97
N GLY A 618 -65.79 -1.00 -2.87
CA GLY A 618 -65.49 0.43 -2.88
C GLY A 618 -64.08 0.78 -3.36
N ILE A 619 -63.10 -0.10 -3.20
CA ILE A 619 -61.74 0.07 -3.75
C ILE A 619 -61.73 -0.19 -5.27
N SER A 620 -62.41 -1.24 -5.73
CA SER A 620 -62.47 -1.59 -7.16
C SER A 620 -63.30 -0.59 -7.97
N ASP A 621 -64.42 -0.10 -7.41
CA ASP A 621 -65.30 0.89 -8.02
C ASP A 621 -64.75 2.32 -7.92
N GLY A 622 -63.59 2.52 -7.27
CA GLY A 622 -62.93 3.82 -7.12
C GLY A 622 -63.61 4.79 -6.14
N GLN A 623 -64.56 4.31 -5.33
CA GLN A 623 -65.22 5.11 -4.28
C GLN A 623 -64.30 5.42 -3.09
N ILE A 624 -63.31 4.55 -2.85
CA ILE A 624 -62.33 4.70 -1.79
C ILE A 624 -61.00 5.13 -2.41
N SER A 625 -60.49 6.29 -2.01
CA SER A 625 -59.23 6.81 -2.55
C SER A 625 -58.01 6.09 -1.96
N ILE A 626 -57.13 5.64 -2.85
CA ILE A 626 -55.89 4.93 -2.49
C ILE A 626 -54.86 5.87 -1.89
N ASP A 627 -54.96 7.18 -2.13
CA ASP A 627 -54.09 8.16 -1.48
C ASP A 627 -54.32 8.23 0.04
N GLN A 628 -55.44 7.67 0.50
CA GLN A 628 -55.79 7.52 1.93
C GLN A 628 -55.36 6.16 2.49
N PHE A 629 -54.70 5.31 1.71
CA PHE A 629 -54.25 4.01 2.19
C PHE A 629 -53.08 4.20 3.14
N PHE A 630 -53.24 3.66 4.33
CA PHE A 630 -52.21 3.65 5.36
C PHE A 630 -51.87 2.21 5.73
N ASP A 631 -50.59 1.86 5.61
CA ASP A 631 -50.10 0.56 6.07
C ASP A 631 -50.07 0.55 7.60
N THR A 632 -50.84 -0.38 8.17
CA THR A 632 -50.97 -0.56 9.63
C THR A 632 -49.88 -1.48 10.20
N GLY A 633 -49.02 -2.04 9.34
CA GLY A 633 -48.06 -3.09 9.65
C GLY A 633 -48.65 -4.51 9.66
N LEU A 634 -49.97 -4.64 9.54
CA LEU A 634 -50.70 -5.94 9.53
C LEU A 634 -51.63 -6.07 8.32
N GLY A 635 -51.76 -5.00 7.54
CA GLY A 635 -52.71 -4.81 6.45
C GLY A 635 -52.88 -3.32 6.18
N VAL A 636 -53.81 -2.98 5.31
CA VAL A 636 -54.09 -1.63 4.84
C VAL A 636 -55.35 -1.08 5.50
N CYS A 637 -55.27 0.16 5.99
CA CYS A 637 -56.41 0.98 6.32
C CYS A 637 -56.76 1.89 5.12
N PRO A 638 -57.92 1.72 4.47
CA PRO A 638 -58.29 2.50 3.30
C PRO A 638 -58.62 3.97 3.57
N TYR A 639 -58.76 4.39 4.83
CA TYR A 639 -59.24 5.71 5.22
C TYR A 639 -58.27 6.47 6.15
N ASN A 640 -57.00 6.04 6.23
CA ASN A 640 -55.97 6.64 7.08
C ASN A 640 -56.41 6.94 8.53
N GLY A 641 -57.21 6.05 9.13
CA GLY A 641 -57.71 6.21 10.50
C GLY A 641 -58.83 7.24 10.71
N THR A 642 -59.35 7.87 9.64
CA THR A 642 -60.44 8.87 9.75
C THR A 642 -61.82 8.25 9.99
N ARG A 643 -61.98 6.97 9.66
CA ARG A 643 -63.21 6.18 9.77
C ARG A 643 -63.12 5.09 10.83
N CYS A 644 -62.53 5.41 11.98
CA CYS A 644 -62.53 4.51 13.13
C CYS A 644 -63.83 4.56 13.94
N ALA A 645 -64.62 5.63 13.80
CA ALA A 645 -65.89 5.82 14.50
C ALA A 645 -67.04 4.95 13.96
N ASP A 646 -66.92 4.47 12.72
CA ASP A 646 -67.88 3.58 12.05
C ASP A 646 -67.26 2.21 11.72
N GLY A 647 -66.27 1.79 12.52
CA GLY A 647 -65.47 0.61 12.27
C GLY A 647 -66.15 -0.74 12.53
N VAL A 648 -67.40 -0.77 13.00
CA VAL A 648 -68.21 -2.00 13.15
C VAL A 648 -69.60 -1.76 12.58
N ALA A 649 -70.09 -2.69 11.74
CA ALA A 649 -71.48 -2.70 11.30
C ALA A 649 -72.38 -3.38 12.33
N LEU A 650 -73.46 -2.70 12.72
CA LEU A 650 -74.52 -3.21 13.58
C LEU A 650 -75.78 -3.52 12.74
N THR A 651 -76.69 -4.32 13.29
CA THR A 651 -77.99 -4.62 12.67
C THR A 651 -78.80 -3.35 12.42
N GLY A 652 -79.45 -3.29 11.25
CA GLY A 652 -80.28 -2.14 10.85
C GLY A 652 -79.51 -0.95 10.26
N GLY A 653 -78.28 -1.15 9.76
CA GLY A 653 -77.50 -0.11 9.08
C GLY A 653 -76.83 0.90 10.01
N ARG A 654 -76.86 0.65 11.32
CA ARG A 654 -76.15 1.45 12.32
C ARG A 654 -74.68 1.04 12.35
N THR A 655 -73.80 1.95 12.71
CA THR A 655 -72.37 1.67 12.90
C THR A 655 -71.93 2.03 14.31
N SER A 656 -70.85 1.42 14.77
CA SER A 656 -70.22 1.76 16.04
C SER A 656 -68.70 1.88 15.91
N PRO A 657 -68.03 2.56 16.86
CA PRO A 657 -66.57 2.66 16.86
C PRO A 657 -65.88 1.30 16.95
N VAL A 658 -64.66 1.22 16.43
CA VAL A 658 -63.82 0.01 16.55
C VAL A 658 -63.64 -0.38 18.02
N PRO A 659 -63.84 -1.65 18.41
CA PRO A 659 -63.63 -2.11 19.78
C PRO A 659 -62.15 -2.02 20.18
N GLY A 660 -61.87 -1.57 21.41
CA GLY A 660 -60.50 -1.46 21.90
C GLY A 660 -59.74 -0.22 21.40
N ASP A 661 -60.47 0.89 21.22
CA ASP A 661 -59.99 2.21 20.82
C ASP A 661 -59.58 2.37 19.35
N ALA A 662 -59.37 3.64 18.95
CA ALA A 662 -58.91 3.98 17.61
C ALA A 662 -57.59 3.26 17.27
N LYS A 663 -57.47 2.80 16.01
CA LYS A 663 -56.33 2.02 15.47
C LYS A 663 -56.28 0.53 15.81
N ASN A 664 -57.34 -0.06 16.40
CA ASN A 664 -57.46 -1.53 16.44
C ASN A 664 -57.92 -2.11 15.09
N CYS A 665 -57.09 -1.96 14.06
CA CYS A 665 -57.46 -2.21 12.66
C CYS A 665 -57.93 -3.65 12.38
N LEU A 666 -57.48 -4.66 13.13
CA LEU A 666 -57.89 -6.05 12.93
C LEU A 666 -59.40 -6.27 13.12
N LEU A 667 -60.03 -5.52 14.02
CA LEU A 667 -61.47 -5.60 14.27
C LEU A 667 -62.29 -4.57 13.47
N CYS A 668 -61.62 -3.78 12.63
CA CYS A 668 -62.26 -2.75 11.83
C CYS A 668 -62.84 -3.34 10.55
N ARG A 669 -64.11 -3.08 10.26
CA ARG A 669 -64.78 -3.51 9.02
C ARG A 669 -64.11 -3.00 7.73
N HIS A 670 -63.45 -1.86 7.81
CA HIS A 670 -62.73 -1.22 6.70
C HIS A 670 -61.37 -1.87 6.43
N PHE A 671 -60.91 -2.82 7.25
CA PHE A 671 -59.56 -3.37 7.14
C PHE A 671 -59.41 -4.37 6.00
N VAL A 672 -58.30 -4.26 5.28
CA VAL A 672 -57.93 -5.15 4.17
C VAL A 672 -56.52 -5.69 4.42
N THR A 673 -56.29 -6.97 4.20
CA THR A 673 -54.98 -7.61 4.31
C THR A 673 -54.77 -8.62 3.18
N GLY A 674 -53.63 -9.29 3.15
CA GLY A 674 -53.26 -10.25 2.10
C GLY A 674 -51.92 -10.91 2.39
N GLU A 675 -51.41 -11.64 1.39
CA GLU A 675 -50.13 -12.37 1.46
C GLU A 675 -48.96 -11.55 2.07
N PRO A 676 -48.75 -10.27 1.72
CA PRO A 676 -47.62 -9.49 2.25
C PRO A 676 -47.59 -9.36 3.78
N TRP A 677 -48.74 -9.48 4.46
CA TRP A 677 -48.84 -9.33 5.92
C TRP A 677 -49.05 -10.65 6.67
N LEU A 678 -48.94 -11.81 6.00
CA LEU A 678 -49.13 -13.13 6.63
C LEU A 678 -48.16 -13.36 7.80
N LEU A 679 -46.87 -13.09 7.61
CA LEU A 679 -45.85 -13.21 8.65
C LEU A 679 -46.10 -12.25 9.84
N PRO A 680 -46.33 -10.94 9.62
CA PRO A 680 -46.74 -10.01 10.69
C PRO A 680 -47.98 -10.45 11.47
N LEU A 681 -48.99 -11.01 10.79
CA LEU A 681 -50.22 -11.51 11.41
C LEU A 681 -49.95 -12.71 12.32
N ILE A 682 -49.15 -13.68 11.85
CA ILE A 682 -48.73 -14.85 12.65
C ILE A 682 -47.94 -14.42 13.89
N LEU A 683 -46.98 -13.51 13.72
CA LEU A 683 -46.17 -12.99 14.83
C LEU A 683 -47.02 -12.23 15.86
N LYS A 684 -48.07 -11.53 15.42
CA LYS A 684 -48.99 -10.86 16.33
C LYS A 684 -49.88 -11.86 17.07
N GLN A 685 -50.38 -12.90 16.40
CA GLN A 685 -51.14 -13.98 17.04
C GLN A 685 -50.34 -14.65 18.17
N GLN A 686 -49.06 -14.95 17.91
CA GLN A 686 -48.15 -15.57 18.89
C GLN A 686 -47.86 -14.71 20.13
N LYS A 687 -48.07 -13.38 20.07
CA LYS A 687 -47.92 -12.49 21.24
C LYS A 687 -49.16 -12.48 22.14
N PHE A 688 -50.30 -12.96 21.66
CA PHE A 688 -51.58 -12.99 22.38
C PHE A 688 -52.01 -14.41 22.80
N SER A 689 -51.32 -15.44 22.29
CA SER A 689 -51.33 -16.82 22.79
C SER A 689 -50.27 -17.01 23.86
#